data_AF-A0A1T4PNN6-F1
#
_entry.id   AF-A0A1T4PNN6-F1
#
_cell.length_a   1.000
_cell.length_b   1.000
_cell.length_c   1.000
_cell.angle_alpha   90.00
_cell.angle_beta   90.00
_cell.angle_gamma   90.00
#
_symmetry.space_group_name_H-M   'P 1'
#
loop_
_entity.id
_entity.type
_entity.pdbx_description
1 polymer ?
#
loop_
_entity_poly.entity_id
_entity_poly.type
_entity_poly.pdbx_seq_one_letter_code
_entity_poly.pdbx_strand_id
1 'polypeptide(L)'
;MSFTIRRRRVLATGLATGLTTGTAFGVTGPALAQRRGDEFEIASSETATIDGRHWDTPIVGGLTVDAVHRSVLLRFPTAGDEISGFLREGRVLARAELVMSYGGYEIVPDGYLCRDGLGRKLWTDDPPTWHIEAFPLRRLWIADRDHGPTFNASANGLRYWSRYGASDTERDRVPGAMAPQELSIYAREARFDITPLLATAVVEREAGARLRWLQESGFLLRKVEIYDSRYRQADNAYEWAMPTGGHGLSFVKPRLVLTGRPTSGIVSIVMPPAFEADWQVKTADGSRPTAVMPSAQQVSDAGRRATLVRGDRPKGEIDRIAELRRAGGDNVSALAEAGSDKGYKAYLEQIRLLLSMPPRYWVGWSIEDYVLIWYQFRSLLAPPVQDHLKAYWTAWLQPDLPTSAFAFPQGADSNDYWRRNRDWRGRASFFRDGFNFAVSTQNFNHTAAMGALLGGAMIGSDHAMGDGRHGLETLLLRFWGFLDGGTQEVLDHYYLSITLSGQKMFADFAPAPVDRLMGRILVDRTMEILVSYFHPALRRFVASSGRARLSGVLVEQDGIYGALHTVSKRGAIKYADQPADATVHGMPVWGYDFPPGRVAIQSLQQPWAPAWVSGLIDDKPVPFEHTSTETIRGFFKPPLWRRSYLGKWHGLASADIHGGTIDVLGQWVRTASQSTRLEDLGTLTVRYAANRPDLATTREGIAPQAGLTLTYQSRNRAIVFAKPHANRDWFMEAVGKEGLSQLATVVGLWNFADSKDWEIFVDGQKVEAFPHRLTGKQRILIRDGVSYLAILPLPTADLGRDAEIEIGPGIGGKSDQMQAEIAPALVISIYNLKRDKPVDGIDFDAIAHRTYGGFVLEMGDAAQHGSFDAFAAYIKANQLTAQWHEDRHLMEVSYRTGNDLMEVAFGTDFTQPGERHFVLNPGQQEKAIPYRRLNGQWPYLPPGLERDTTWAQQGTTGRLEKNGATLTTEPGKKSYLLSDPITGAIVGYNPLPDPQDFALTHRDGLTLRADGKVGLLRVEYRPWTHEIEITHALKPDQSADAFAKTFSVTGLGSAPRVTLNGRPVEARRAGNAFQIAAL
;
A
#
# COMPACT_ATOMS: atom_id res chain seq x y z
N MET A 1 11.17 4.24 5.78
CA MET A 1 12.49 3.90 6.36
C MET A 1 13.47 3.74 5.20
N SER A 2 14.22 4.79 4.87
CA SER A 2 15.21 4.74 3.78
C SER A 2 16.54 4.22 4.37
N PHE A 3 16.95 3.02 3.99
CA PHE A 3 18.18 2.42 4.52
C PHE A 3 19.39 2.93 3.73
N THR A 4 20.08 3.93 4.30
CA THR A 4 21.36 4.41 3.78
C THR A 4 22.45 3.37 4.04
N ILE A 5 22.97 2.77 2.98
CA ILE A 5 24.10 1.83 3.03
C ILE A 5 25.37 2.60 3.42
N ARG A 6 25.78 2.54 4.70
CA ARG A 6 27.10 2.99 5.12
C ARG A 6 28.16 1.95 4.73
N ARG A 7 29.02 2.32 3.77
CA ARG A 7 30.27 1.62 3.45
C ARG A 7 31.11 1.40 4.73
N ARG A 8 31.40 0.15 5.08
CA ARG A 8 32.35 -0.18 6.15
C ARG A 8 33.79 -0.18 5.62
N ARG A 9 34.65 0.40 6.45
CA ARG A 9 36.11 0.51 6.31
C ARG A 9 36.77 -0.87 6.26
N VAL A 10 37.71 -1.00 5.34
CA VAL A 10 38.73 -2.05 5.29
C VAL A 10 39.56 -2.00 6.58
N LEU A 11 39.62 -3.12 7.29
CA LEU A 11 40.56 -3.34 8.39
C LEU A 11 41.51 -4.45 7.94
N ALA A 12 42.78 -4.07 7.81
CA ALA A 12 43.89 -4.91 7.42
C ALA A 12 44.17 -5.96 8.52
N THR A 13 44.16 -7.24 8.14
CA THR A 13 44.68 -8.33 8.96
C THR A 13 46.18 -8.49 8.69
N GLY A 14 46.97 -8.31 9.74
CA GLY A 14 48.41 -8.51 9.75
C GLY A 14 48.82 -9.98 9.62
N LEU A 15 49.91 -10.16 8.89
CA LEU A 15 50.69 -11.39 8.73
C LEU A 15 51.22 -11.92 10.07
N ALA A 16 51.11 -13.24 10.26
CA ALA A 16 52.07 -14.00 11.06
C ALA A 16 52.36 -15.31 10.34
N THR A 17 53.54 -15.34 9.72
CA THR A 17 54.20 -16.50 9.11
C THR A 17 54.69 -17.46 10.18
N GLY A 18 54.47 -18.76 9.97
CA GLY A 18 55.08 -19.84 10.74
C GLY A 18 54.96 -21.16 9.97
N LEU A 19 55.94 -21.43 9.12
CA LEU A 19 56.16 -22.71 8.43
C LEU A 19 56.46 -23.82 9.45
N THR A 20 55.90 -25.02 9.23
CA THR A 20 56.74 -26.21 8.99
C THR A 20 55.91 -27.37 8.43
N THR A 21 56.53 -28.02 7.47
CA THR A 21 56.09 -29.15 6.64
C THR A 21 55.86 -30.43 7.41
N GLY A 22 54.83 -31.19 7.02
CA GLY A 22 54.63 -32.58 7.40
C GLY A 22 53.69 -33.29 6.42
N THR A 23 54.25 -33.76 5.31
CA THR A 23 53.60 -34.68 4.38
C THR A 23 53.34 -36.02 5.07
N ALA A 24 52.07 -36.43 5.15
CA ALA A 24 51.70 -37.82 5.39
C ALA A 24 50.58 -38.20 4.41
N PHE A 25 50.93 -38.99 3.40
CA PHE A 25 49.97 -39.75 2.61
C PHE A 25 49.33 -40.80 3.53
N GLY A 26 48.09 -40.56 3.95
CA GLY A 26 47.24 -41.55 4.61
C GLY A 26 46.21 -42.06 3.62
N VAL A 27 46.45 -43.23 3.04
CA VAL A 27 45.43 -44.01 2.34
C VAL A 27 44.45 -44.50 3.41
N THR A 28 43.28 -43.89 3.50
CA THR A 28 42.18 -44.38 4.33
C THR A 28 41.48 -45.50 3.58
N GLY A 29 41.66 -46.75 4.05
CA GLY A 29 40.82 -47.88 3.65
C GLY A 29 39.35 -47.69 4.08
N PRO A 30 38.41 -48.47 3.50
CA PRO A 30 36.99 -48.34 3.80
C PRO A 30 36.73 -48.64 5.28
N ALA A 31 36.04 -47.71 5.94
CA ALA A 31 35.57 -47.91 7.32
C ALA A 31 34.60 -49.11 7.34
N LEU A 32 35.00 -50.17 8.03
CA LEU A 32 34.23 -51.40 8.22
C LEU A 32 32.94 -51.13 9.00
N ALA A 33 31.83 -51.69 8.50
CA ALA A 33 30.51 -51.71 9.13
C ALA A 33 30.59 -52.20 10.59
N GLN A 34 29.94 -51.48 11.52
CA GLN A 34 29.80 -51.91 12.91
C GLN A 34 28.52 -52.76 13.07
N ARG A 35 28.68 -54.02 13.46
CA ARG A 35 27.58 -54.93 13.83
C ARG A 35 27.12 -54.66 15.27
N ARG A 36 25.83 -54.40 15.47
CA ARG A 36 25.13 -54.48 16.77
C ARG A 36 23.87 -55.35 16.59
N GLY A 37 23.93 -56.63 16.91
CA GLY A 37 22.74 -57.52 16.81
C GLY A 37 22.24 -57.77 15.37
N ASP A 38 20.92 -57.80 15.19
CA ASP A 38 20.23 -57.97 13.89
C ASP A 38 20.25 -56.73 12.97
N GLU A 39 21.01 -55.69 13.35
CA GLU A 39 21.18 -54.44 12.60
C GLU A 39 22.53 -54.37 11.85
N PHE A 40 22.49 -53.86 10.62
CA PHE A 40 23.64 -53.60 9.75
C PHE A 40 23.64 -52.15 9.26
N GLU A 41 24.77 -51.47 9.38
CA GLU A 41 24.91 -50.03 9.09
C GLU A 41 25.84 -49.77 7.90
N ILE A 42 25.41 -48.92 6.96
CA ILE A 42 26.20 -48.44 5.82
C ILE A 42 26.40 -46.93 5.96
N ALA A 43 27.64 -46.51 6.25
CA ALA A 43 27.99 -45.10 6.50
C ALA A 43 28.64 -44.38 5.31
N SER A 44 29.09 -45.13 4.29
CA SER A 44 29.73 -44.56 3.09
C SER A 44 28.70 -43.82 2.23
N SER A 45 28.81 -42.50 2.16
CA SER A 45 27.85 -41.64 1.48
C SER A 45 28.53 -40.52 0.71
N GLU A 46 27.84 -40.04 -0.32
CA GLU A 46 28.21 -38.86 -1.08
C GLU A 46 27.09 -37.83 -1.01
N THR A 47 27.45 -36.55 -0.95
CA THR A 47 26.49 -35.45 -1.03
C THR A 47 26.88 -34.40 -2.04
N ALA A 48 25.87 -33.72 -2.59
CA ALA A 48 26.04 -32.53 -3.41
C ALA A 48 24.89 -31.54 -3.17
N THR A 49 25.18 -30.25 -3.03
CA THR A 49 24.16 -29.20 -2.93
C THR A 49 23.79 -28.72 -4.32
N ILE A 50 22.49 -28.54 -4.54
CA ILE A 50 21.96 -27.75 -5.65
C ILE A 50 21.28 -26.50 -5.07
N ASP A 51 21.57 -25.34 -5.65
CA ASP A 51 21.09 -24.05 -5.15
C ASP A 51 20.35 -23.28 -6.26
N GLY A 52 19.09 -22.92 -6.00
CA GLY A 52 18.25 -22.11 -6.90
C GLY A 52 18.79 -20.70 -7.22
N ARG A 53 19.88 -20.26 -6.60
CA ARG A 53 20.61 -19.01 -6.89
C ARG A 53 21.86 -19.25 -7.74
N HIS A 54 22.33 -20.49 -7.85
CA HIS A 54 23.54 -20.90 -8.58
C HIS A 54 23.22 -22.07 -9.51
N TRP A 55 22.80 -21.77 -10.74
CA TRP A 55 22.13 -22.77 -11.58
C TRP A 55 23.05 -23.85 -12.14
N ASP A 56 24.29 -23.49 -12.47
CA ASP A 56 25.23 -24.33 -13.22
C ASP A 56 26.54 -24.59 -12.45
N THR A 57 26.54 -24.38 -11.13
CA THR A 57 27.71 -24.59 -10.27
C THR A 57 27.58 -25.91 -9.50
N PRO A 58 28.46 -26.90 -9.72
CA PRO A 58 28.53 -28.08 -8.87
C PRO A 58 29.04 -27.73 -7.47
N ILE A 59 28.35 -28.18 -6.43
CA ILE A 59 28.72 -27.95 -5.02
C ILE A 59 28.80 -29.29 -4.30
N VAL A 60 29.99 -29.90 -4.29
CA VAL A 60 30.22 -31.23 -3.68
C VAL A 60 30.36 -31.14 -2.16
N GLY A 61 29.78 -32.10 -1.44
CA GLY A 61 29.97 -32.27 0.00
C GLY A 61 29.10 -31.37 0.87
N GLY A 62 28.09 -30.73 0.30
CA GLY A 62 27.17 -29.88 1.06
C GLY A 62 26.26 -30.69 2.00
N LEU A 63 25.95 -30.11 3.16
CA LEU A 63 25.21 -30.76 4.26
C LEU A 63 24.10 -29.88 4.84
N THR A 64 23.83 -28.73 4.23
CA THR A 64 22.86 -27.74 4.69
C THR A 64 21.75 -27.62 3.68
N VAL A 65 20.51 -27.81 4.13
CA VAL A 65 19.29 -27.64 3.34
C VAL A 65 18.50 -26.44 3.84
N ASP A 66 17.79 -25.76 2.95
CA ASP A 66 16.81 -24.74 3.33
C ASP A 66 15.48 -24.99 2.60
N ALA A 67 14.45 -24.20 2.92
CA ALA A 67 13.12 -24.41 2.38
C ALA A 67 12.93 -23.76 1.00
N VAL A 68 13.87 -22.93 0.55
CA VAL A 68 13.70 -22.04 -0.61
C VAL A 68 14.58 -22.48 -1.78
N HIS A 69 15.91 -22.41 -1.63
CA HIS A 69 16.87 -22.61 -2.73
C HIS A 69 17.81 -23.79 -2.54
N ARG A 70 18.25 -24.10 -1.31
CA ARG A 70 19.28 -25.12 -1.06
C ARG A 70 18.66 -26.49 -0.81
N SER A 71 18.91 -27.41 -1.74
CA SER A 71 18.60 -28.84 -1.57
C SER A 71 19.90 -29.64 -1.59
N VAL A 72 19.94 -30.76 -0.88
CA VAL A 72 21.12 -31.66 -0.84
C VAL A 72 20.76 -33.00 -1.44
N LEU A 73 21.50 -33.44 -2.44
CA LEU A 73 21.44 -34.80 -2.96
C LEU A 73 22.32 -35.69 -2.09
N LEU A 74 21.84 -36.87 -1.75
CA LEU A 74 22.49 -37.87 -0.90
C LEU A 74 22.36 -39.26 -1.52
N ARG A 75 23.49 -39.93 -1.76
CA ARG A 75 23.53 -41.32 -2.24
C ARG A 75 24.55 -42.15 -1.46
N PHE A 76 24.45 -43.47 -1.58
CA PHE A 76 25.32 -44.42 -0.88
C PHE A 76 26.06 -45.31 -1.90
N PRO A 77 27.26 -44.90 -2.38
CA PRO A 77 27.91 -45.51 -3.55
C PRO A 77 28.23 -47.00 -3.44
N THR A 78 28.21 -47.58 -2.23
CA THR A 78 28.49 -49.00 -1.98
C THR A 78 27.25 -49.78 -1.52
N ALA A 79 26.11 -49.11 -1.33
CA ALA A 79 24.95 -49.70 -0.67
C ALA A 79 24.34 -50.88 -1.42
N GLY A 80 24.30 -50.84 -2.76
CA GLY A 80 23.70 -51.92 -3.52
C GLY A 80 24.41 -53.25 -3.31
N ASP A 81 25.74 -53.22 -3.35
CA ASP A 81 26.59 -54.40 -3.18
C ASP A 81 26.60 -54.88 -1.71
N GLU A 82 26.66 -53.94 -0.75
CA GLU A 82 26.62 -54.26 0.69
C GLU A 82 25.26 -54.85 1.13
N ILE A 83 24.14 -54.29 0.68
CA ILE A 83 22.79 -54.83 0.97
C ILE A 83 22.62 -56.20 0.32
N SER A 84 23.05 -56.37 -0.95
CA SER A 84 22.99 -57.68 -1.60
C SER A 84 23.82 -58.72 -0.86
N GLY A 85 24.99 -58.34 -0.32
CA GLY A 85 25.80 -59.21 0.54
C GLY A 85 25.04 -59.60 1.81
N PHE A 86 24.50 -58.61 2.52
CA PHE A 86 23.72 -58.81 3.76
C PHE A 86 22.53 -59.76 3.58
N LEU A 87 21.79 -59.66 2.47
CA LEU A 87 20.63 -60.52 2.20
C LEU A 87 21.03 -61.95 1.80
N ARG A 88 22.14 -62.12 1.08
CA ARG A 88 22.69 -63.43 0.71
C ARG A 88 23.20 -64.25 1.90
N GLU A 89 23.40 -63.62 3.06
CA GLU A 89 23.69 -64.31 4.34
C GLU A 89 22.47 -65.06 4.94
N GLY A 90 21.42 -65.30 4.15
CA GLY A 90 20.20 -65.98 4.61
C GLY A 90 19.29 -65.08 5.45
N ARG A 91 19.19 -63.80 5.07
CA ARG A 91 18.35 -62.80 5.76
C ARG A 91 17.32 -62.20 4.83
N VAL A 92 16.12 -61.94 5.34
CA VAL A 92 15.11 -61.12 4.66
C VAL A 92 15.11 -59.73 5.30
N LEU A 93 15.02 -58.70 4.46
CA LEU A 93 14.91 -57.32 4.92
C LEU A 93 13.60 -57.13 5.69
N ALA A 94 13.70 -56.82 6.98
CA ALA A 94 12.55 -56.49 7.81
C ALA A 94 12.31 -54.98 7.89
N ARG A 95 13.38 -54.19 7.89
CA ARG A 95 13.33 -52.72 7.90
C ARG A 95 14.59 -52.14 7.27
N ALA A 96 14.46 -51.04 6.54
CA ALA A 96 15.57 -50.21 6.10
C ALA A 96 15.26 -48.75 6.43
N GLU A 97 16.20 -48.06 7.06
CA GLU A 97 16.06 -46.66 7.43
C GLU A 97 17.18 -45.81 6.84
N LEU A 98 16.84 -44.64 6.31
CA LEU A 98 17.78 -43.54 6.08
C LEU A 98 17.86 -42.74 7.38
N VAL A 99 19.06 -42.61 7.95
CA VAL A 99 19.27 -41.91 9.21
C VAL A 99 20.32 -40.81 9.07
N MET A 100 20.05 -39.65 9.64
CA MET A 100 20.99 -38.52 9.70
C MET A 100 20.94 -37.85 11.07
N SER A 101 22.09 -37.34 11.52
CA SER A 101 22.22 -36.66 12.81
C SER A 101 22.18 -35.14 12.67
N TYR A 102 21.71 -34.46 13.70
CA TYR A 102 21.61 -32.99 13.72
C TYR A 102 23.01 -32.35 13.72
N GLY A 103 23.23 -31.42 12.78
CA GLY A 103 24.50 -30.70 12.58
C GLY A 103 24.46 -29.21 12.93
N GLY A 104 23.27 -28.62 13.11
CA GLY A 104 23.11 -27.20 13.43
C GLY A 104 22.04 -26.50 12.59
N TYR A 105 21.86 -25.20 12.80
CA TYR A 105 21.06 -24.32 11.93
C TYR A 105 21.72 -22.95 11.78
N GLU A 106 21.36 -22.23 10.72
CA GLU A 106 21.87 -20.89 10.45
C GLU A 106 21.00 -19.80 11.06
N ILE A 107 21.61 -18.91 11.83
CA ILE A 107 20.93 -17.68 12.33
C ILE A 107 20.99 -16.57 11.27
N VAL A 108 22.08 -16.47 10.51
CA VAL A 108 22.25 -15.50 9.43
C VAL A 108 22.64 -16.27 8.17
N PRO A 109 21.66 -16.65 7.33
CA PRO A 109 21.92 -17.41 6.12
C PRO A 109 22.61 -16.54 5.08
N ASP A 110 23.62 -17.11 4.43
CA ASP A 110 24.35 -16.41 3.37
C ASP A 110 23.47 -16.22 2.12
N GLY A 111 23.62 -15.06 1.48
CA GLY A 111 22.89 -14.70 0.26
C GLY A 111 21.38 -14.53 0.42
N TYR A 112 20.87 -14.32 1.64
CA TYR A 112 19.48 -13.90 1.88
C TYR A 112 19.40 -12.53 2.55
N LEU A 113 18.32 -11.79 2.27
CA LEU A 113 17.93 -10.60 3.02
C LEU A 113 17.39 -11.02 4.39
N CYS A 114 18.13 -10.70 5.44
CA CYS A 114 17.71 -10.86 6.82
C CYS A 114 17.60 -9.50 7.50
N ARG A 115 16.55 -9.29 8.29
CA ARG A 115 16.43 -8.09 9.12
C ARG A 115 17.42 -8.19 10.28
N ASP A 116 18.15 -7.09 10.54
CA ASP A 116 19.11 -7.02 11.64
C ASP A 116 18.45 -7.41 12.97
N GLY A 117 18.98 -8.44 13.63
CA GLY A 117 18.52 -8.88 14.95
C GLY A 117 17.21 -9.66 14.98
N LEU A 118 16.57 -9.93 13.84
CA LEU A 118 15.29 -10.63 13.80
C LEU A 118 15.43 -12.05 14.37
N GLY A 119 14.71 -12.32 15.47
CA GLY A 119 14.66 -13.64 16.08
C GLY A 119 15.96 -14.14 16.71
N ARG A 120 17.13 -13.52 16.47
CA ARG A 120 18.44 -14.04 16.93
C ARG A 120 18.43 -14.44 18.41
N LYS A 121 17.97 -13.55 19.30
CA LYS A 121 17.87 -13.88 20.72
C LYS A 121 16.89 -15.03 20.96
N LEU A 122 15.68 -14.93 20.37
CA LEU A 122 14.63 -15.93 20.51
C LEU A 122 15.06 -17.31 20.00
N TRP A 123 15.86 -17.41 18.94
CA TRP A 123 16.28 -18.69 18.37
C TRP A 123 17.38 -19.33 19.19
N THR A 124 18.25 -18.50 19.79
CA THR A 124 19.24 -18.99 20.75
C THR A 124 18.58 -19.48 22.02
N ASP A 125 17.62 -18.71 22.56
CA ASP A 125 16.93 -19.03 23.82
C ASP A 125 15.88 -20.14 23.64
N ASP A 126 15.28 -20.24 22.45
CA ASP A 126 14.21 -21.17 22.10
C ASP A 126 14.44 -21.80 20.70
N PRO A 127 15.38 -22.77 20.59
CA PRO A 127 15.82 -23.33 19.31
C PRO A 127 14.71 -23.93 18.43
N PRO A 128 14.82 -23.81 17.10
CA PRO A 128 13.81 -24.33 16.17
C PRO A 128 13.72 -25.86 16.18
N THR A 129 12.52 -26.36 15.93
CA THR A 129 12.18 -27.78 15.74
C THR A 129 11.85 -28.02 14.27
N TRP A 130 12.84 -27.81 13.39
CA TRP A 130 12.64 -27.90 11.94
C TRP A 130 12.74 -29.34 11.43
N HIS A 131 12.17 -29.58 10.25
CA HIS A 131 12.05 -30.89 9.66
C HIS A 131 12.80 -31.00 8.33
N ILE A 132 13.36 -32.18 8.09
CA ILE A 132 13.88 -32.58 6.79
C ILE A 132 12.85 -33.48 6.10
N GLU A 133 12.68 -33.26 4.82
CA GLU A 133 11.93 -34.11 3.90
C GLU A 133 12.87 -34.72 2.87
N ALA A 134 12.64 -35.99 2.52
CA ALA A 134 13.47 -36.75 1.61
C ALA A 134 12.65 -37.24 0.39
N PHE A 135 13.22 -37.05 -0.80
CA PHE A 135 12.62 -37.44 -2.08
C PHE A 135 13.53 -38.44 -2.80
N PRO A 136 13.08 -39.68 -3.05
CA PRO A 136 13.78 -40.63 -3.91
C PRO A 136 13.99 -40.03 -5.30
N LEU A 137 15.24 -39.94 -5.75
CA LEU A 137 15.60 -39.44 -7.07
C LEU A 137 15.46 -40.54 -8.11
N ARG A 138 15.06 -40.23 -9.34
CA ARG A 138 14.98 -41.19 -10.44
C ARG A 138 16.21 -41.18 -11.35
N ARG A 139 17.01 -40.12 -11.30
CA ARG A 139 18.19 -39.96 -12.14
C ARG A 139 19.47 -40.14 -11.32
N LEU A 140 20.41 -40.80 -11.96
CA LEU A 140 21.80 -40.95 -11.53
C LEU A 140 22.55 -39.61 -11.47
N TRP A 141 23.47 -39.51 -10.52
CA TRP A 141 24.40 -38.40 -10.35
C TRP A 141 25.65 -38.86 -9.58
N ILE A 142 26.73 -38.07 -9.64
CA ILE A 142 27.98 -38.33 -8.90
C ILE A 142 28.47 -37.06 -8.21
N ALA A 143 29.11 -37.20 -7.05
CA ALA A 143 29.78 -36.10 -6.39
C ALA A 143 31.12 -35.77 -7.09
N ASP A 144 31.06 -34.99 -8.17
CA ASP A 144 32.23 -34.54 -8.93
C ASP A 144 32.31 -33.00 -9.01
N ARG A 145 33.53 -32.45 -9.00
CA ARG A 145 33.72 -30.99 -8.98
C ARG A 145 33.39 -30.33 -10.32
N ASP A 146 33.56 -31.05 -11.42
CA ASP A 146 33.40 -30.49 -12.76
C ASP A 146 32.03 -30.89 -13.36
N HIS A 147 31.65 -32.16 -13.17
CA HIS A 147 30.48 -32.80 -13.77
C HIS A 147 29.41 -33.20 -12.73
N GLY A 148 29.56 -32.81 -11.46
CA GLY A 148 28.57 -33.10 -10.44
C GLY A 148 27.20 -32.45 -10.71
N PRO A 149 26.18 -32.80 -9.91
CA PRO A 149 24.86 -32.22 -10.09
C PRO A 149 24.86 -30.72 -9.77
N THR A 150 24.02 -30.00 -10.49
CA THR A 150 23.72 -28.58 -10.32
C THR A 150 22.21 -28.41 -10.21
N PHE A 151 21.73 -27.20 -9.96
CA PHE A 151 20.30 -26.94 -9.99
C PHE A 151 19.69 -27.23 -11.38
N ASN A 152 20.46 -27.09 -12.46
CA ASN A 152 20.02 -27.42 -13.82
C ASN A 152 20.23 -28.89 -14.22
N ALA A 153 21.25 -29.54 -13.68
CA ALA A 153 21.77 -30.79 -14.23
C ALA A 153 21.98 -31.89 -13.19
N SER A 154 21.71 -33.15 -13.58
CA SER A 154 22.13 -34.30 -12.78
C SER A 154 23.60 -34.66 -13.02
N ALA A 155 24.14 -34.25 -14.17
CA ALA A 155 25.57 -34.22 -14.46
C ALA A 155 25.89 -32.96 -15.30
N ASN A 156 26.66 -32.02 -14.73
CA ASN A 156 26.87 -30.70 -15.33
C ASN A 156 27.42 -30.78 -16.77
N GLY A 157 26.78 -30.05 -17.69
CA GLY A 157 27.13 -30.03 -19.12
C GLY A 157 26.81 -31.30 -19.91
N LEU A 158 26.32 -32.36 -19.26
CA LEU A 158 26.10 -33.67 -19.87
C LEU A 158 24.63 -34.11 -19.83
N ARG A 159 23.96 -33.97 -18.67
CA ARG A 159 22.60 -34.47 -18.43
C ARG A 159 21.80 -33.50 -17.56
N TYR A 160 20.70 -33.00 -18.09
CA TYR A 160 19.86 -31.99 -17.45
C TYR A 160 18.62 -32.59 -16.81
N TRP A 161 18.20 -32.05 -15.66
CA TRP A 161 16.92 -32.39 -15.05
C TRP A 161 15.77 -32.10 -16.01
N SER A 162 14.70 -32.90 -15.97
CA SER A 162 13.48 -32.63 -16.75
C SER A 162 12.85 -31.31 -16.33
N ARG A 163 13.00 -30.96 -15.05
CA ARG A 163 12.75 -29.63 -14.49
C ARG A 163 13.81 -29.33 -13.44
N TYR A 164 14.41 -28.15 -13.52
CA TYR A 164 15.40 -27.63 -12.57
C TYR A 164 15.05 -27.93 -11.10
N GLY A 165 16.08 -28.10 -10.28
CA GLY A 165 15.95 -28.50 -8.89
C GLY A 165 15.55 -29.97 -8.71
N ALA A 166 15.72 -30.80 -9.76
CA ALA A 166 15.20 -32.17 -9.82
C ALA A 166 13.72 -32.27 -9.43
N SER A 167 12.91 -31.31 -9.89
CA SER A 167 11.56 -31.08 -9.35
C SER A 167 10.45 -31.79 -10.11
N ASP A 168 10.73 -32.38 -11.27
CA ASP A 168 9.77 -33.16 -12.03
C ASP A 168 9.43 -34.49 -11.31
N THR A 169 8.15 -34.69 -11.02
CA THR A 169 7.69 -35.84 -10.23
C THR A 169 7.54 -37.13 -11.04
N GLU A 170 7.66 -37.08 -12.36
CA GLU A 170 7.58 -38.26 -13.21
C GLU A 170 8.97 -38.79 -13.56
N ARG A 171 9.91 -37.88 -13.81
CA ARG A 171 11.21 -38.20 -14.41
C ARG A 171 12.41 -37.88 -13.54
N ASP A 172 12.32 -36.96 -12.59
CA ASP A 172 13.47 -36.54 -11.78
C ASP A 172 13.42 -37.10 -10.37
N ARG A 173 12.24 -37.13 -9.73
CA ARG A 173 12.04 -37.68 -8.38
C ARG A 173 10.66 -38.31 -8.21
N VAL A 174 10.47 -39.14 -7.17
CA VAL A 174 9.19 -39.73 -6.80
C VAL A 174 8.34 -38.72 -6.00
N PRO A 175 7.04 -38.52 -6.30
CA PRO A 175 6.17 -37.63 -5.52
C PRO A 175 5.78 -38.25 -4.17
N GLY A 176 5.54 -37.41 -3.16
CA GLY A 176 4.89 -37.81 -1.90
C GLY A 176 5.61 -38.89 -1.09
N ALA A 177 6.94 -38.92 -1.11
CA ALA A 177 7.66 -40.16 -0.85
C ALA A 177 7.83 -40.54 0.62
N MET A 178 8.07 -39.60 1.54
CA MET A 178 8.33 -39.92 2.95
C MET A 178 7.87 -38.80 3.87
N ALA A 179 7.30 -39.16 5.03
CA ALA A 179 6.86 -38.19 6.03
C ALA A 179 8.07 -37.38 6.56
N PRO A 180 7.98 -36.03 6.63
CA PRO A 180 9.04 -35.21 7.19
C PRO A 180 9.45 -35.66 8.59
N GLN A 181 10.75 -35.61 8.88
CA GLN A 181 11.32 -36.00 10.17
C GLN A 181 11.94 -34.78 10.84
N GLU A 182 11.65 -34.58 12.12
CA GLU A 182 12.26 -33.51 12.90
C GLU A 182 13.77 -33.76 12.98
N LEU A 183 14.56 -32.72 12.73
CA LEU A 183 15.99 -32.72 12.98
C LEU A 183 16.35 -31.44 13.73
N SER A 184 16.54 -31.56 15.04
CA SER A 184 16.73 -30.42 15.94
C SER A 184 17.64 -30.76 17.11
N ILE A 185 17.84 -29.79 18.02
CA ILE A 185 18.54 -30.05 19.29
C ILE A 185 17.78 -31.04 20.19
N TYR A 186 16.45 -31.11 20.03
CA TYR A 186 15.55 -31.98 20.79
C TYR A 186 15.39 -33.36 20.11
N ALA A 187 15.34 -33.39 18.78
CA ALA A 187 15.33 -34.61 17.96
C ALA A 187 16.64 -34.70 17.17
N ARG A 188 17.68 -35.28 17.79
CA ARG A 188 19.04 -35.28 17.23
C ARG A 188 19.26 -36.26 16.06
N GLU A 189 18.30 -37.13 15.77
CA GLU A 189 18.32 -38.01 14.61
C GLU A 189 16.99 -37.96 13.87
N ALA A 190 17.05 -37.78 12.55
CA ALA A 190 15.93 -37.99 11.64
C ALA A 190 16.04 -39.39 11.03
N ARG A 191 14.96 -40.18 11.10
CA ARG A 191 14.89 -41.57 10.62
C ARG A 191 13.74 -41.73 9.62
N PHE A 192 14.06 -41.99 8.36
CA PHE A 192 13.08 -42.24 7.31
C PHE A 192 12.98 -43.72 7.01
N ASP A 193 11.77 -44.30 7.09
CA ASP A 193 11.55 -45.68 6.66
C ASP A 193 11.56 -45.77 5.13
N ILE A 194 12.62 -46.37 4.59
CA ILE A 194 12.81 -46.60 3.15
C ILE A 194 12.52 -48.05 2.75
N THR A 195 12.01 -48.88 3.67
CA THR A 195 11.66 -50.28 3.40
C THR A 195 10.75 -50.41 2.17
N PRO A 196 9.70 -49.59 1.98
CA PRO A 196 8.85 -49.69 0.80
C PRO A 196 9.61 -49.51 -0.51
N LEU A 197 10.64 -48.64 -0.55
CA LEU A 197 11.44 -48.38 -1.75
C LEU A 197 12.28 -49.57 -2.18
N LEU A 198 12.65 -50.44 -1.24
CA LEU A 198 13.46 -51.64 -1.49
C LEU A 198 12.61 -52.91 -1.63
N ALA A 199 11.43 -52.93 -1.01
CA ALA A 199 10.54 -54.10 -0.99
C ALA A 199 9.48 -54.10 -2.09
N THR A 200 9.16 -52.94 -2.69
CA THR A 200 8.06 -52.80 -3.66
C THR A 200 8.53 -52.17 -4.97
N ALA A 201 7.71 -52.22 -6.02
CA ALA A 201 8.03 -51.70 -7.35
C ALA A 201 7.87 -50.16 -7.49
N VAL A 202 8.03 -49.40 -6.41
CA VAL A 202 7.83 -47.93 -6.40
C VAL A 202 8.87 -47.20 -7.25
N VAL A 203 10.14 -47.60 -7.15
CA VAL A 203 11.25 -47.00 -7.92
C VAL A 203 11.66 -47.89 -9.09
N GLU A 204 11.77 -49.21 -8.87
CA GLU A 204 12.18 -50.19 -9.88
C GLU A 204 11.49 -51.54 -9.67
N ARG A 205 11.20 -52.25 -10.77
CA ARG A 205 10.47 -53.53 -10.72
C ARG A 205 11.32 -54.67 -10.15
N GLU A 206 12.58 -54.75 -10.53
CA GLU A 206 13.49 -55.84 -10.14
C GLU A 206 14.26 -55.51 -8.85
N ALA A 207 14.46 -56.50 -7.98
CA ALA A 207 15.09 -56.30 -6.67
C ALA A 207 16.53 -55.78 -6.77
N GLY A 208 17.34 -56.32 -7.68
CA GLY A 208 18.70 -55.83 -7.91
C GLY A 208 18.75 -54.43 -8.50
N ALA A 209 17.76 -54.05 -9.33
CA ALA A 209 17.64 -52.70 -9.86
C ALA A 209 17.31 -51.68 -8.76
N ARG A 210 16.47 -52.05 -7.77
CA ARG A 210 16.22 -51.20 -6.58
C ARG A 210 17.47 -50.95 -5.75
N LEU A 211 18.30 -51.99 -5.55
CA LEU A 211 19.56 -51.84 -4.82
C LEU A 211 20.56 -50.97 -5.59
N ARG A 212 20.63 -51.14 -6.91
CA ARG A 212 21.50 -50.31 -7.77
C ARG A 212 21.02 -48.86 -7.84
N TRP A 213 19.71 -48.65 -7.90
CA TRP A 213 19.07 -47.33 -7.82
C TRP A 213 19.49 -46.55 -6.56
N LEU A 214 19.47 -47.19 -5.38
CA LEU A 214 19.86 -46.55 -4.11
C LEU A 214 21.33 -46.09 -4.12
N GLN A 215 22.18 -46.85 -4.83
CA GLN A 215 23.60 -46.55 -4.99
C GLN A 215 23.87 -45.40 -5.97
N GLU A 216 23.09 -45.29 -7.04
CA GLU A 216 23.35 -44.37 -8.15
C GLU A 216 22.55 -43.08 -8.10
N SER A 217 21.33 -43.12 -7.57
CA SER A 217 20.37 -42.00 -7.57
C SER A 217 20.14 -41.45 -6.16
N GLY A 218 19.86 -42.31 -5.18
CA GLY A 218 19.66 -41.88 -3.79
C GLY A 218 18.48 -40.90 -3.61
N PHE A 219 18.69 -39.85 -2.82
CA PHE A 219 17.65 -38.96 -2.33
C PHE A 219 17.99 -37.48 -2.54
N LEU A 220 16.97 -36.64 -2.67
CA LEU A 220 17.04 -35.19 -2.54
C LEU A 220 16.42 -34.78 -1.20
N LEU A 221 17.14 -33.99 -0.43
CA LEU A 221 16.78 -33.54 0.91
C LEU A 221 16.43 -32.04 0.89
N ARG A 222 15.37 -31.66 1.60
CA ARG A 222 14.94 -30.28 1.79
C ARG A 222 14.45 -30.03 3.21
N LYS A 223 14.55 -28.78 3.66
CA LYS A 223 13.84 -28.31 4.85
C LYS A 223 12.38 -28.00 4.49
N VAL A 224 11.46 -28.21 5.43
CA VAL A 224 10.02 -27.99 5.22
C VAL A 224 9.55 -26.57 5.61
N GLU A 225 10.08 -26.00 6.70
CA GLU A 225 9.57 -24.75 7.27
C GLU A 225 10.03 -23.53 6.46
N ILE A 226 9.12 -23.01 5.63
CA ILE A 226 9.29 -21.77 4.86
C ILE A 226 9.21 -20.52 5.77
N TYR A 227 8.46 -20.60 6.86
CA TYR A 227 8.37 -19.62 7.93
C TYR A 227 7.95 -20.33 9.22
N ASP A 228 8.04 -19.66 10.37
CA ASP A 228 7.66 -20.27 11.64
C ASP A 228 6.95 -19.25 12.56
N SER A 229 5.65 -19.47 12.76
CA SER A 229 4.79 -18.61 13.59
C SER A 229 5.15 -18.65 15.06
N ARG A 230 5.91 -19.65 15.55
CA ARG A 230 6.45 -19.68 16.92
C ARG A 230 7.17 -18.38 17.29
N TYR A 231 7.89 -17.80 16.32
CA TYR A 231 8.72 -16.62 16.54
C TYR A 231 7.97 -15.31 16.31
N ARG A 232 6.66 -15.36 16.06
CA ARG A 232 5.83 -14.18 15.96
C ARG A 232 5.70 -13.53 17.35
N GLN A 233 6.13 -12.28 17.45
CA GLN A 233 5.98 -11.46 18.65
C GLN A 233 4.50 -11.14 18.88
N ALA A 234 4.01 -11.42 20.08
CA ALA A 234 2.59 -11.31 20.44
C ALA A 234 2.09 -9.85 20.54
N ASP A 235 2.99 -8.90 20.79
CA ASP A 235 2.73 -7.45 20.89
C ASP A 235 2.91 -6.72 19.55
N ASN A 236 3.30 -7.43 18.49
CA ASN A 236 3.52 -6.81 17.20
C ASN A 236 2.24 -6.82 16.36
N ALA A 237 1.53 -5.70 16.38
CA ALA A 237 0.28 -5.48 15.66
C ALA A 237 0.42 -5.55 14.14
N TYR A 238 1.63 -5.52 13.62
CA TYR A 238 1.89 -5.69 12.20
C TYR A 238 2.54 -7.06 12.04
N GLU A 239 1.87 -7.97 11.33
CA GLU A 239 2.44 -9.27 11.01
C GLU A 239 3.65 -9.07 10.08
N TRP A 240 4.80 -8.71 10.63
CA TRP A 240 6.04 -8.55 9.87
C TRP A 240 6.60 -9.88 9.36
N ALA A 241 5.98 -10.99 9.80
CA ALA A 241 6.34 -12.37 9.60
C ALA A 241 7.81 -12.71 9.94
N MET A 242 8.08 -13.99 10.16
CA MET A 242 9.41 -14.49 10.49
C MET A 242 9.84 -15.41 9.36
N PRO A 243 10.49 -14.89 8.30
CA PRO A 243 10.79 -15.67 7.12
C PRO A 243 11.98 -16.61 7.39
N THR A 244 11.71 -17.75 8.00
CA THR A 244 12.72 -18.73 8.41
C THR A 244 13.18 -19.62 7.25
N GLY A 245 12.55 -19.55 6.09
CA GLY A 245 12.78 -20.46 4.97
C GLY A 245 14.20 -20.44 4.41
N GLY A 246 14.83 -19.26 4.35
CA GLY A 246 16.21 -19.12 3.88
C GLY A 246 17.26 -19.62 4.88
N HIS A 247 16.87 -19.82 6.15
CA HIS A 247 17.76 -20.28 7.20
C HIS A 247 18.00 -21.79 7.08
N GLY A 248 19.27 -22.14 6.87
CA GLY A 248 19.70 -23.52 6.66
C GLY A 248 19.58 -24.40 7.90
N LEU A 249 19.24 -25.67 7.66
CA LEU A 249 19.29 -26.78 8.60
C LEU A 249 20.40 -27.73 8.16
N SER A 250 21.37 -27.97 9.03
CA SER A 250 22.52 -28.81 8.73
C SER A 250 22.36 -30.21 9.34
N PHE A 251 22.68 -31.23 8.56
CA PHE A 251 22.76 -32.62 9.04
C PHE A 251 24.20 -33.14 8.93
N VAL A 252 24.51 -34.21 9.65
CA VAL A 252 25.81 -34.90 9.61
C VAL A 252 25.61 -36.41 9.70
N LYS A 253 26.64 -37.17 9.34
CA LYS A 253 26.66 -38.65 9.44
C LYS A 253 25.44 -39.34 8.79
N PRO A 254 25.08 -39.02 7.53
CA PRO A 254 24.04 -39.77 6.84
C PRO A 254 24.47 -41.24 6.69
N ARG A 255 23.55 -42.16 6.99
CA ARG A 255 23.80 -43.60 6.96
C ARG A 255 22.51 -44.38 6.69
N LEU A 256 22.65 -45.61 6.23
CA LEU A 256 21.55 -46.57 6.11
C LEU A 256 21.63 -47.56 7.26
N VAL A 257 20.50 -47.82 7.92
CA VAL A 257 20.37 -48.84 8.97
C VAL A 257 19.39 -49.91 8.50
N LEU A 258 19.86 -51.14 8.37
CA LEU A 258 19.08 -52.28 7.94
C LEU A 258 18.82 -53.21 9.12
N THR A 259 17.58 -53.67 9.27
CA THR A 259 17.23 -54.76 10.19
C THR A 259 16.83 -55.98 9.37
N GLY A 260 17.52 -57.09 9.56
CA GLY A 260 17.25 -58.34 8.83
C GLY A 260 16.74 -59.43 9.77
N ARG A 261 15.81 -60.26 9.29
CA ARG A 261 15.39 -61.49 10.00
C ARG A 261 16.00 -62.72 9.32
N PRO A 262 16.47 -63.72 10.07
CA PRO A 262 16.94 -64.97 9.49
C PRO A 262 15.83 -65.65 8.66
N THR A 263 16.20 -66.28 7.54
CA THR A 263 15.32 -67.10 6.72
C THR A 263 16.00 -68.42 6.36
N SER A 264 15.21 -69.49 6.20
CA SER A 264 15.69 -70.81 5.75
C SER A 264 15.78 -70.92 4.22
N GLY A 265 15.30 -69.92 3.47
CA GLY A 265 15.34 -69.88 2.00
C GLY A 265 16.58 -69.19 1.44
N ILE A 266 17.02 -69.60 0.24
CA ILE A 266 18.10 -68.94 -0.50
C ILE A 266 17.58 -67.61 -1.07
N VAL A 267 18.19 -66.49 -0.68
CA VAL A 267 17.88 -65.17 -1.26
C VAL A 267 18.74 -64.95 -2.50
N SER A 268 18.13 -65.06 -3.69
CA SER A 268 18.80 -64.76 -4.97
C SER A 268 18.52 -63.33 -5.40
N ILE A 269 19.56 -62.51 -5.51
CA ILE A 269 19.50 -61.14 -6.02
C ILE A 269 20.55 -61.01 -7.13
N VAL A 270 20.11 -60.66 -8.34
CA VAL A 270 20.99 -60.39 -9.48
C VAL A 270 21.14 -58.88 -9.62
N MET A 271 22.35 -58.38 -9.41
CA MET A 271 22.65 -56.95 -9.53
C MET A 271 22.91 -56.58 -11.00
N PRO A 272 22.36 -55.45 -11.50
CA PRO A 272 22.77 -54.88 -12.78
C PRO A 272 24.27 -54.51 -12.82
N PRO A 273 24.92 -54.48 -14.00
CA PRO A 273 26.35 -54.15 -14.14
C PRO A 273 26.67 -52.71 -13.71
N ALA A 274 27.74 -52.54 -12.92
CA ALA A 274 28.13 -51.22 -12.40
C ALA A 274 28.82 -50.30 -13.44
N PHE A 275 29.47 -50.85 -14.47
CA PHE A 275 30.22 -50.05 -15.47
C PHE A 275 29.31 -49.20 -16.37
N GLU A 276 28.03 -49.59 -16.52
CA GLU A 276 27.08 -48.83 -17.33
C GLU A 276 26.76 -47.48 -16.69
N ALA A 277 26.75 -47.38 -15.36
CA ALA A 277 26.42 -46.15 -14.66
C ALA A 277 27.52 -45.08 -14.77
N ASP A 278 28.79 -45.45 -14.57
CA ASP A 278 29.92 -44.53 -14.76
C ASP A 278 30.03 -44.03 -16.20
N TRP A 279 29.77 -44.91 -17.17
CA TRP A 279 29.69 -44.54 -18.58
C TRP A 279 28.49 -43.64 -18.86
N GLN A 280 27.32 -43.95 -18.30
CA GLN A 280 26.11 -43.15 -18.45
C GLN A 280 26.30 -41.74 -17.90
N VAL A 281 26.75 -41.56 -16.65
CA VAL A 281 26.96 -40.22 -16.05
C VAL A 281 27.89 -39.36 -16.91
N LYS A 282 28.90 -39.97 -17.56
CA LYS A 282 29.91 -39.28 -18.40
C LYS A 282 29.50 -39.12 -19.87
N THR A 283 28.32 -39.60 -20.25
CA THR A 283 27.82 -39.52 -21.63
C THR A 283 26.63 -38.58 -21.70
N ALA A 284 26.73 -37.58 -22.58
CA ALA A 284 25.65 -36.65 -22.83
C ALA A 284 24.42 -37.37 -23.42
N ASP A 285 23.23 -37.05 -22.92
CA ASP A 285 21.97 -37.68 -23.34
C ASP A 285 21.13 -36.82 -24.30
N GLY A 286 21.68 -35.67 -24.73
CA GLY A 286 21.01 -34.71 -25.61
C GLY A 286 19.96 -33.82 -24.93
N SER A 287 19.77 -33.94 -23.62
CA SER A 287 18.94 -33.02 -22.84
C SER A 287 19.53 -31.60 -22.80
N ARG A 288 18.72 -30.62 -22.39
CA ARG A 288 19.10 -29.19 -22.39
C ARG A 288 18.77 -28.54 -21.04
N PRO A 289 19.46 -27.44 -20.67
CA PRO A 289 19.16 -26.71 -19.44
C PRO A 289 17.71 -26.23 -19.40
N THR A 290 17.08 -26.33 -18.23
CA THR A 290 15.67 -25.96 -18.02
C THR A 290 15.51 -24.63 -17.28
N ALA A 291 16.54 -24.19 -16.55
CA ALA A 291 16.70 -22.84 -16.02
C ALA A 291 17.71 -22.06 -16.88
N VAL A 292 17.24 -21.09 -17.67
CA VAL A 292 18.09 -20.28 -18.55
C VAL A 292 17.77 -18.81 -18.34
N MET A 293 18.81 -18.00 -18.08
CA MET A 293 18.65 -16.55 -18.02
C MET A 293 18.45 -16.00 -19.44
N PRO A 294 17.48 -15.10 -19.66
CA PRO A 294 17.34 -14.46 -20.96
C PRO A 294 18.60 -13.65 -21.31
N SER A 295 18.99 -13.62 -22.58
CA SER A 295 20.11 -12.79 -23.03
C SER A 295 19.81 -11.31 -22.90
N ALA A 296 20.85 -10.45 -22.88
CA ALA A 296 20.68 -9.00 -22.81
C ALA A 296 19.72 -8.45 -23.88
N GLN A 297 19.79 -8.99 -25.10
CA GLN A 297 18.88 -8.61 -26.20
C GLN A 297 17.43 -9.03 -25.90
N GLN A 298 17.21 -10.25 -25.40
CA GLN A 298 15.87 -10.73 -25.05
C GLN A 298 15.25 -9.89 -23.92
N VAL A 299 16.04 -9.56 -22.88
CA VAL A 299 15.59 -8.69 -21.79
C VAL A 299 15.29 -7.28 -22.31
N SER A 300 16.14 -6.71 -23.16
CA SER A 300 15.91 -5.40 -23.77
C SER A 300 14.61 -5.36 -24.59
N ASP A 301 14.38 -6.37 -25.43
CA ASP A 301 13.17 -6.45 -26.26
C ASP A 301 11.90 -6.62 -25.43
N ALA A 302 11.95 -7.49 -24.42
CA ALA A 302 10.84 -7.67 -23.48
C ALA A 302 10.62 -6.41 -22.63
N GLY A 303 11.68 -5.71 -22.21
CA GLY A 303 11.59 -4.50 -21.40
C GLY A 303 10.98 -3.34 -22.17
N ARG A 304 11.35 -3.19 -23.46
CA ARG A 304 10.67 -2.25 -24.36
C ARG A 304 9.19 -2.55 -24.45
N ARG A 305 8.79 -3.80 -24.75
CA ARG A 305 7.38 -4.19 -24.84
C ARG A 305 6.62 -3.98 -23.53
N ALA A 306 7.24 -4.32 -22.40
CA ALA A 306 6.65 -4.16 -21.07
C ALA A 306 6.51 -2.69 -20.63
N THR A 307 7.19 -1.75 -21.30
CA THR A 307 7.08 -0.32 -20.99
C THR A 307 6.33 0.48 -22.05
N LEU A 308 5.72 -0.19 -23.04
CA LEU A 308 4.83 0.45 -23.99
C LEU A 308 3.50 0.80 -23.33
N VAL A 309 3.06 2.03 -23.56
CA VAL A 309 1.71 2.48 -23.24
C VAL A 309 0.71 1.71 -24.10
N ARG A 310 -0.33 1.16 -23.46
CA ARG A 310 -1.38 0.39 -24.13
C ARG A 310 -2.53 1.28 -24.56
N GLY A 311 -3.07 0.95 -25.74
CA GLY A 311 -4.16 1.68 -26.38
C GLY A 311 -3.71 2.98 -27.03
N ASP A 312 -4.64 3.65 -27.72
CA ASP A 312 -4.39 4.97 -28.27
C ASP A 312 -4.41 6.02 -27.15
N ARG A 313 -3.32 6.78 -27.00
CA ARG A 313 -3.16 7.82 -25.97
C ARG A 313 -2.73 9.13 -26.59
N PRO A 314 -3.25 10.27 -26.10
CA PRO A 314 -2.74 11.58 -26.49
C PRO A 314 -1.24 11.70 -26.20
N LYS A 315 -0.50 12.34 -27.12
CA LYS A 315 0.95 12.60 -26.94
C LYS A 315 1.27 13.25 -25.60
N GLY A 316 0.45 14.21 -25.17
CA GLY A 316 0.62 14.88 -23.88
C GLY A 316 0.64 13.91 -22.69
N GLU A 317 -0.25 12.91 -22.66
CA GLU A 317 -0.27 11.89 -21.60
C GLU A 317 1.03 11.06 -21.60
N ILE A 318 1.49 10.66 -22.79
CA ILE A 318 2.75 9.90 -22.95
C ILE A 318 3.95 10.73 -22.45
N ASP A 319 3.99 12.03 -22.78
CA ASP A 319 5.06 12.93 -22.33
C ASP A 319 5.08 13.07 -20.79
N ARG A 320 3.91 13.15 -20.15
CA ARG A 320 3.77 13.19 -18.68
C ARG A 320 4.20 11.87 -18.02
N ILE A 321 3.86 10.72 -18.61
CA ILE A 321 4.34 9.42 -18.15
C ILE A 321 5.88 9.36 -18.24
N ALA A 322 6.46 9.86 -19.33
CA ALA A 322 7.92 9.90 -19.50
C ALA A 322 8.61 10.84 -18.49
N GLU A 323 7.98 11.95 -18.10
CA GLU A 323 8.47 12.84 -17.04
C GLU A 323 8.56 12.11 -15.69
N LEU A 324 7.49 11.43 -15.28
CA LEU A 324 7.47 10.66 -14.02
C LEU A 324 8.48 9.50 -14.03
N ARG A 325 8.62 8.81 -15.17
CA ARG A 325 9.62 7.75 -15.32
C ARG A 325 11.05 8.27 -15.19
N ARG A 326 11.35 9.48 -15.71
CA ARG A 326 12.66 10.12 -15.55
C ARG A 326 12.95 10.52 -14.10
N ALA A 327 11.94 10.95 -13.35
CA ALA A 327 12.09 11.25 -11.92
C ALA A 327 12.45 9.98 -11.12
N GLY A 328 11.80 8.85 -11.43
CA GLY A 328 12.16 7.51 -10.91
C GLY A 328 11.69 7.24 -9.49
N GLY A 329 12.51 6.53 -8.70
CA GLY A 329 12.25 6.21 -7.29
C GLY A 329 11.54 4.87 -7.03
N ASP A 330 11.11 4.16 -8.08
CA ASP A 330 10.48 2.84 -7.95
C ASP A 330 11.47 1.66 -8.03
N ASN A 331 11.02 0.46 -7.64
CA ASN A 331 11.86 -0.73 -7.58
C ASN A 331 11.79 -1.63 -8.83
N VAL A 332 10.98 -1.27 -9.85
CA VAL A 332 10.64 -2.18 -10.96
C VAL A 332 11.12 -1.69 -12.33
N SER A 333 11.25 -0.39 -12.54
CA SER A 333 11.68 0.23 -13.79
C SER A 333 13.06 -0.28 -14.23
N ALA A 334 13.95 -0.51 -13.27
CA ALA A 334 15.30 -1.05 -13.53
C ALA A 334 15.29 -2.43 -14.21
N LEU A 335 14.23 -3.24 -14.03
CA LEU A 335 14.11 -4.54 -14.72
C LEU A 335 14.01 -4.38 -16.24
N ALA A 336 13.45 -3.27 -16.71
CA ALA A 336 13.20 -3.03 -18.14
C ALA A 336 14.39 -2.39 -18.88
N GLU A 337 15.47 -2.02 -18.19
CA GLU A 337 16.55 -1.17 -18.72
C GLU A 337 17.84 -1.95 -19.04
N ALA A 338 17.71 -3.09 -19.73
CA ALA A 338 18.84 -3.99 -20.03
C ALA A 338 19.55 -3.75 -21.38
N GLY A 339 19.26 -2.64 -22.08
CA GLY A 339 19.79 -2.37 -23.44
C GLY A 339 21.28 -2.07 -23.55
N SER A 340 22.03 -2.12 -22.45
CA SER A 340 23.49 -1.94 -22.40
C SER A 340 24.11 -2.97 -21.45
N ASP A 341 25.41 -3.19 -21.52
CA ASP A 341 26.12 -4.09 -20.58
C ASP A 341 25.90 -3.69 -19.11
N LYS A 342 25.91 -2.38 -18.83
CA LYS A 342 25.60 -1.85 -17.50
C LYS A 342 24.15 -2.14 -17.11
N GLY A 343 23.23 -1.97 -18.04
CA GLY A 343 21.81 -2.27 -17.86
C GLY A 343 21.55 -3.75 -17.59
N TYR A 344 22.16 -4.65 -18.36
CA TYR A 344 22.02 -6.09 -18.15
C TYR A 344 22.62 -6.54 -16.81
N LYS A 345 23.76 -5.97 -16.40
CA LYS A 345 24.30 -6.18 -15.04
C LYS A 345 23.31 -5.73 -13.96
N ALA A 346 22.70 -4.55 -14.11
CA ALA A 346 21.69 -4.07 -13.16
C ALA A 346 20.46 -5.00 -13.11
N TYR A 347 20.00 -5.50 -14.25
CA TYR A 347 18.95 -6.52 -14.32
C TYR A 347 19.34 -7.79 -13.55
N LEU A 348 20.56 -8.32 -13.75
CA LEU A 348 21.03 -9.50 -13.01
C LEU A 348 21.11 -9.25 -11.50
N GLU A 349 21.52 -8.07 -11.05
CA GLU A 349 21.49 -7.69 -9.63
C GLU A 349 20.06 -7.66 -9.07
N GLN A 350 19.08 -7.17 -9.84
CA GLN A 350 17.68 -7.20 -9.43
C GLN A 350 17.15 -8.63 -9.31
N ILE A 351 17.52 -9.53 -10.24
CA ILE A 351 17.17 -10.95 -10.13
C ILE A 351 17.79 -11.59 -8.88
N ARG A 352 19.05 -11.26 -8.56
CA ARG A 352 19.70 -11.71 -7.32
C ARG A 352 19.00 -11.16 -6.07
N LEU A 353 18.61 -9.89 -6.10
CA LEU A 353 17.88 -9.27 -5.01
C LEU A 353 16.52 -9.96 -4.79
N LEU A 354 15.78 -10.24 -5.85
CA LEU A 354 14.53 -11.00 -5.79
C LEU A 354 14.74 -12.39 -5.19
N LEU A 355 15.71 -13.15 -5.69
CA LEU A 355 15.99 -14.50 -5.20
C LEU A 355 16.55 -14.52 -3.76
N SER A 356 17.21 -13.44 -3.30
CA SER A 356 17.72 -13.36 -1.92
C SER A 356 16.61 -13.11 -0.89
N MET A 357 15.37 -12.90 -1.32
CA MET A 357 14.29 -12.60 -0.41
C MET A 357 13.52 -13.85 -0.03
N PRO A 358 13.55 -14.26 1.24
CA PRO A 358 12.83 -15.45 1.64
C PRO A 358 11.31 -15.21 1.52
N PRO A 359 10.50 -16.23 1.18
CA PRO A 359 9.05 -16.16 1.29
C PRO A 359 8.64 -15.65 2.68
N ARG A 360 7.53 -14.88 2.74
CA ARG A 360 7.06 -14.18 3.95
C ARG A 360 7.96 -13.02 4.43
N TYR A 361 8.96 -12.60 3.66
CA TYR A 361 9.63 -11.33 3.94
C TYR A 361 8.65 -10.17 3.70
N TRP A 362 8.37 -9.37 4.74
CA TRP A 362 7.49 -8.20 4.60
C TRP A 362 8.22 -7.03 3.93
N VAL A 363 7.70 -6.60 2.79
CA VAL A 363 8.25 -5.54 1.93
C VAL A 363 7.54 -4.18 2.10
N GLY A 364 6.63 -4.05 3.07
CA GLY A 364 5.88 -2.80 3.28
C GLY A 364 4.93 -2.48 2.13
N TRP A 365 4.71 -1.19 1.93
CA TRP A 365 3.92 -0.62 0.82
C TRP A 365 4.68 -0.62 -0.52
N SER A 366 5.77 -1.40 -0.60
CA SER A 366 6.35 -1.80 -1.87
C SER A 366 5.73 -3.09 -2.41
N ILE A 367 4.79 -3.72 -1.70
CA ILE A 367 4.15 -4.95 -2.17
C ILE A 367 3.46 -4.78 -3.54
N GLU A 368 2.99 -3.58 -3.86
CA GLU A 368 2.46 -3.20 -5.17
C GLU A 368 3.51 -3.36 -6.29
N ASP A 369 4.78 -3.02 -6.01
CA ASP A 369 5.90 -3.27 -6.93
C ASP A 369 6.06 -4.78 -7.19
N TYR A 370 5.92 -5.61 -6.17
CA TYR A 370 6.04 -7.07 -6.29
C TYR A 370 4.92 -7.69 -7.11
N VAL A 371 3.70 -7.14 -6.98
CA VAL A 371 2.59 -7.53 -7.84
C VAL A 371 2.86 -7.07 -9.28
N LEU A 372 3.37 -5.85 -9.50
CA LEU A 372 3.74 -5.34 -10.83
C LEU A 372 4.81 -6.19 -11.52
N ILE A 373 5.78 -6.73 -10.78
CA ILE A 373 6.79 -7.66 -11.33
C ILE A 373 6.10 -8.82 -12.06
N TRP A 374 5.01 -9.36 -11.52
CA TRP A 374 4.25 -10.43 -12.15
C TRP A 374 3.35 -9.93 -13.28
N TYR A 375 2.55 -8.90 -13.05
CA TYR A 375 1.50 -8.51 -14.00
C TYR A 375 2.01 -7.65 -15.16
N GLN A 376 3.09 -6.90 -14.96
CA GLN A 376 3.70 -6.05 -15.99
C GLN A 376 4.98 -6.67 -16.57
N PHE A 377 5.83 -7.25 -15.71
CA PHE A 377 7.21 -7.59 -16.08
C PHE A 377 7.53 -9.10 -16.13
N ARG A 378 6.55 -9.99 -15.98
CA ARG A 378 6.77 -11.45 -15.92
C ARG A 378 7.57 -12.01 -17.09
N SER A 379 7.43 -11.44 -18.29
CA SER A 379 8.19 -11.89 -19.47
C SER A 379 9.71 -11.68 -19.36
N LEU A 380 10.17 -10.88 -18.40
CA LEU A 380 11.57 -10.67 -18.08
C LEU A 380 12.13 -11.70 -17.10
N LEU A 381 11.30 -12.57 -16.54
CA LEU A 381 11.70 -13.50 -15.49
C LEU A 381 11.90 -14.90 -16.06
N ALA A 382 13.05 -15.50 -15.77
CA ALA A 382 13.26 -16.92 -16.01
C ALA A 382 12.31 -17.79 -15.16
N PRO A 383 11.96 -19.01 -15.59
CA PRO A 383 11.01 -19.86 -14.87
C PRO A 383 11.31 -20.09 -13.37
N PRO A 384 12.57 -20.32 -12.92
CA PRO A 384 12.85 -20.46 -11.48
C PRO A 384 12.52 -19.21 -10.67
N VAL A 385 12.71 -18.01 -11.25
CA VAL A 385 12.38 -16.74 -10.61
C VAL A 385 10.85 -16.58 -10.51
N GLN A 386 10.11 -17.01 -11.53
CA GLN A 386 8.65 -17.03 -11.50
C GLN A 386 8.13 -17.99 -10.42
N ASP A 387 8.74 -19.18 -10.27
CA ASP A 387 8.38 -20.14 -9.22
C ASP A 387 8.71 -19.60 -7.82
N HIS A 388 9.81 -18.87 -7.66
CA HIS A 388 10.16 -18.21 -6.40
C HIS A 388 9.11 -17.16 -6.00
N LEU A 389 8.63 -16.33 -6.94
CA LEU A 389 7.53 -15.39 -6.66
C LEU A 389 6.23 -16.11 -6.30
N LYS A 390 5.91 -17.22 -6.96
CA LYS A 390 4.76 -18.04 -6.57
C LYS A 390 4.92 -18.62 -5.16
N ALA A 391 6.12 -19.07 -4.79
CA ALA A 391 6.39 -19.57 -3.45
C ALA A 391 6.21 -18.46 -2.39
N TYR A 392 6.62 -17.23 -2.69
CA TYR A 392 6.37 -16.05 -1.84
C TYR A 392 4.87 -15.88 -1.56
N TRP A 393 4.04 -15.83 -2.60
CA TRP A 393 2.59 -15.66 -2.45
C TRP A 393 1.89 -16.87 -1.85
N THR A 394 2.35 -18.08 -2.17
CA THR A 394 1.84 -19.32 -1.58
C THR A 394 2.03 -19.32 -0.06
N ALA A 395 3.20 -18.89 0.42
CA ALA A 395 3.49 -18.81 1.85
C ALA A 395 2.60 -17.77 2.57
N TRP A 396 2.31 -16.63 1.93
CA TRP A 396 1.39 -15.63 2.48
C TRP A 396 -0.07 -16.08 2.45
N LEU A 397 -0.52 -16.71 1.37
CA LEU A 397 -1.94 -16.94 1.11
C LEU A 397 -2.45 -18.30 1.57
N GLN A 398 -1.55 -19.25 1.86
CA GLN A 398 -1.85 -20.61 2.34
C GLN A 398 -3.06 -21.20 1.59
N PRO A 399 -2.92 -21.46 0.28
CA PRO A 399 -4.05 -21.69 -0.61
C PRO A 399 -4.84 -22.97 -0.31
N ASP A 400 -4.24 -23.89 0.44
CA ASP A 400 -4.86 -25.13 0.93
C ASP A 400 -5.86 -24.91 2.07
N LEU A 401 -5.90 -23.71 2.67
CA LEU A 401 -6.77 -23.40 3.79
C LEU A 401 -7.98 -22.56 3.37
N PRO A 402 -9.21 -22.92 3.82
CA PRO A 402 -10.36 -22.04 3.70
C PRO A 402 -10.24 -20.87 4.67
N THR A 403 -10.97 -19.78 4.40
CA THR A 403 -10.97 -18.55 5.20
C THR A 403 -11.28 -18.79 6.67
N SER A 404 -12.26 -19.65 6.97
CA SER A 404 -12.67 -19.99 8.34
C SER A 404 -11.60 -20.71 9.17
N ALA A 405 -10.47 -21.12 8.56
CA ALA A 405 -9.36 -21.72 9.28
C ALA A 405 -8.37 -20.69 9.83
N PHE A 406 -8.43 -19.43 9.37
CA PHE A 406 -7.48 -18.41 9.76
C PHE A 406 -7.84 -17.76 11.10
N ALA A 407 -6.80 -17.34 11.81
CA ALA A 407 -6.87 -16.45 12.95
C ALA A 407 -6.56 -15.02 12.51
N PHE A 408 -7.12 -14.04 13.25
CA PHE A 408 -6.85 -12.63 12.98
C PHE A 408 -5.34 -12.33 13.05
N PRO A 409 -4.75 -11.61 12.07
CA PRO A 409 -3.30 -11.43 11.95
C PRO A 409 -2.69 -10.55 13.06
N GLN A 410 -3.49 -9.97 13.95
CA GLN A 410 -3.02 -9.28 15.16
C GLN A 410 -3.35 -10.04 16.46
N GLY A 411 -4.12 -11.13 16.37
CA GLY A 411 -4.51 -11.93 17.53
C GLY A 411 -3.41 -12.87 18.00
N ALA A 412 -3.48 -13.25 19.28
CA ALA A 412 -2.60 -14.25 19.90
C ALA A 412 -2.90 -15.70 19.46
N ASP A 413 -4.10 -15.93 18.90
CA ASP A 413 -4.63 -17.25 18.53
C ASP A 413 -3.70 -18.04 17.59
N SER A 414 -2.94 -17.36 16.74
CA SER A 414 -1.97 -17.99 15.84
C SER A 414 -0.87 -18.73 16.61
N ASN A 415 -0.35 -18.11 17.67
CA ASN A 415 0.67 -18.70 18.53
C ASN A 415 0.08 -19.86 19.35
N ASP A 416 -1.15 -19.71 19.83
CA ASP A 416 -1.84 -20.77 20.57
C ASP A 416 -2.23 -21.95 19.68
N TYR A 417 -2.57 -21.69 18.42
CA TYR A 417 -2.80 -22.73 17.42
C TYR A 417 -1.52 -23.52 17.17
N TRP A 418 -0.39 -22.83 16.95
CA TRP A 418 0.91 -23.47 16.81
C TRP A 418 1.27 -24.32 18.04
N ARG A 419 1.12 -23.80 19.27
CA ARG A 419 1.43 -24.56 20.50
C ARG A 419 0.66 -25.87 20.59
N ARG A 420 -0.62 -25.85 20.20
CA ARG A 420 -1.53 -27.00 20.28
C ARG A 420 -1.30 -28.03 19.16
N ASN A 421 -1.05 -27.56 17.94
CA ASN A 421 -1.07 -28.41 16.74
C ASN A 421 0.31 -28.67 16.15
N ARG A 422 1.34 -27.93 16.59
CA ARG A 422 2.71 -27.93 16.03
C ARG A 422 2.79 -27.60 14.53
N ASP A 423 1.74 -27.02 13.96
CA ASP A 423 1.75 -26.47 12.60
C ASP A 423 2.47 -25.11 12.60
N TRP A 424 3.69 -25.06 12.07
CA TRP A 424 4.53 -23.86 11.98
C TRP A 424 3.87 -22.72 11.22
N ARG A 425 2.86 -23.00 10.38
CA ARG A 425 2.16 -21.98 9.61
C ARG A 425 1.30 -21.07 10.47
N GLY A 426 0.86 -21.53 11.64
CA GLY A 426 0.07 -20.77 12.62
C GLY A 426 -1.28 -20.23 12.13
N ARG A 427 -1.69 -20.54 10.90
CA ARG A 427 -2.95 -20.13 10.26
C ARG A 427 -3.26 -18.62 10.39
N ALA A 428 -2.27 -17.76 10.19
CA ALA A 428 -2.47 -16.30 10.13
C ALA A 428 -1.90 -15.73 8.84
N SER A 429 -2.53 -14.68 8.32
CA SER A 429 -2.06 -13.96 7.14
C SER A 429 -2.63 -12.55 7.08
N PHE A 430 -1.77 -11.56 6.80
CA PHE A 430 -2.11 -10.18 6.56
C PHE A 430 -3.10 -10.03 5.38
N PHE A 431 -2.95 -10.88 4.35
CA PHE A 431 -3.71 -10.78 3.12
C PHE A 431 -4.99 -11.63 3.12
N ARG A 432 -5.20 -12.52 4.09
CA ARG A 432 -6.39 -13.41 4.15
C ARG A 432 -7.20 -13.11 5.41
N ASP A 433 -8.45 -13.57 5.47
CA ASP A 433 -9.35 -13.37 6.62
C ASP A 433 -9.25 -11.91 7.13
N GLY A 434 -8.84 -11.67 8.38
CA GLY A 434 -8.18 -10.44 8.83
C GLY A 434 -8.69 -9.15 8.20
N PHE A 435 -7.81 -8.47 7.47
CA PHE A 435 -8.07 -7.17 6.83
C PHE A 435 -8.97 -7.23 5.58
N ASN A 436 -9.52 -8.39 5.22
CA ASN A 436 -10.61 -8.49 4.23
C ASN A 436 -11.99 -8.54 4.88
N PHE A 437 -12.09 -8.94 6.16
CA PHE A 437 -13.35 -9.09 6.89
C PHE A 437 -13.48 -8.14 8.09
N ALA A 438 -12.38 -7.49 8.50
CA ALA A 438 -12.36 -6.50 9.58
C ALA A 438 -11.88 -5.13 9.10
N VAL A 439 -12.49 -4.09 9.67
CA VAL A 439 -12.11 -2.69 9.42
C VAL A 439 -10.74 -2.40 10.05
N SER A 440 -9.84 -1.83 9.25
CA SER A 440 -8.54 -1.31 9.71
C SER A 440 -8.39 0.15 9.27
N THR A 441 -7.18 0.63 8.98
CA THR A 441 -7.01 1.82 8.14
C THR A 441 -7.27 1.47 6.67
N GLN A 442 -7.79 2.42 5.92
CA GLN A 442 -8.18 2.25 4.53
C GLN A 442 -7.07 1.66 3.66
N ASN A 443 -5.84 2.16 3.75
CA ASN A 443 -4.68 1.63 3.02
C ASN A 443 -4.35 0.16 3.37
N PHE A 444 -4.55 -0.28 4.61
CA PHE A 444 -4.34 -1.66 5.03
C PHE A 444 -5.34 -2.59 4.37
N ASN A 445 -6.63 -2.24 4.42
CA ASN A 445 -7.66 -3.04 3.76
C ASN A 445 -7.41 -3.10 2.24
N HIS A 446 -6.99 -1.99 1.61
CA HIS A 446 -6.65 -1.98 0.18
C HIS A 446 -5.50 -2.91 -0.16
N THR A 447 -4.42 -2.83 0.61
CA THR A 447 -3.22 -3.66 0.40
C THR A 447 -3.50 -5.14 0.63
N ALA A 448 -4.27 -5.47 1.69
CA ALA A 448 -4.66 -6.84 2.01
C ALA A 448 -5.53 -7.45 0.90
N ALA A 449 -6.59 -6.75 0.50
CA ALA A 449 -7.49 -7.21 -0.56
C ALA A 449 -6.77 -7.34 -1.92
N MET A 450 -5.85 -6.43 -2.22
CA MET A 450 -5.04 -6.49 -3.45
C MET A 450 -4.13 -7.71 -3.44
N GLY A 451 -3.39 -7.93 -2.35
CA GLY A 451 -2.51 -9.09 -2.25
C GLY A 451 -3.26 -10.42 -2.26
N ALA A 452 -4.44 -10.50 -1.62
CA ALA A 452 -5.27 -11.69 -1.67
C ALA A 452 -5.79 -11.98 -3.08
N LEU A 453 -6.34 -10.97 -3.76
CA LEU A 453 -6.97 -11.15 -5.06
C LEU A 453 -5.94 -11.37 -6.17
N LEU A 454 -4.94 -10.50 -6.28
CA LEU A 454 -3.92 -10.57 -7.33
C LEU A 454 -2.85 -11.62 -7.04
N GLY A 455 -2.45 -11.80 -5.78
CA GLY A 455 -1.59 -12.90 -5.38
C GLY A 455 -2.31 -14.25 -5.50
N GLY A 456 -3.60 -14.31 -5.17
CA GLY A 456 -4.44 -15.50 -5.33
C GLY A 456 -4.55 -15.92 -6.79
N ALA A 457 -4.82 -14.96 -7.69
CA ALA A 457 -4.84 -15.22 -9.13
C ALA A 457 -3.46 -15.66 -9.67
N MET A 458 -2.36 -15.15 -9.12
CA MET A 458 -0.99 -15.57 -9.50
C MET A 458 -0.72 -17.05 -9.21
N ILE A 459 -1.23 -17.56 -8.09
CA ILE A 459 -1.01 -18.95 -7.64
C ILE A 459 -2.19 -19.89 -7.92
N GLY A 460 -3.29 -19.38 -8.48
CA GLY A 460 -4.51 -20.16 -8.77
C GLY A 460 -5.31 -20.55 -7.53
N SER A 461 -5.39 -19.68 -6.51
CA SER A 461 -6.13 -19.96 -5.26
C SER A 461 -7.50 -19.31 -5.25
N ASP A 462 -8.56 -20.13 -5.32
CA ASP A 462 -9.94 -19.66 -5.26
C ASP A 462 -10.29 -19.09 -3.88
N HIS A 463 -9.80 -19.68 -2.80
CA HIS A 463 -10.00 -19.17 -1.44
C HIS A 463 -9.41 -17.77 -1.26
N ALA A 464 -8.19 -17.52 -1.75
CA ALA A 464 -7.56 -16.21 -1.64
C ALA A 464 -8.26 -15.16 -2.51
N MET A 465 -8.65 -15.51 -3.73
CA MET A 465 -9.43 -14.63 -4.60
C MET A 465 -10.82 -14.32 -4.00
N GLY A 466 -11.45 -15.29 -3.32
CA GLY A 466 -12.71 -15.11 -2.61
C GLY A 466 -12.60 -14.06 -1.50
N ASP A 467 -11.57 -14.16 -0.66
CA ASP A 467 -11.32 -13.18 0.43
C ASP A 467 -11.05 -11.78 -0.11
N GLY A 468 -10.15 -11.68 -1.10
CA GLY A 468 -9.81 -10.39 -1.71
C GLY A 468 -11.00 -9.72 -2.38
N ARG A 469 -11.88 -10.50 -3.03
CA ARG A 469 -13.12 -9.99 -3.61
C ARG A 469 -14.11 -9.54 -2.54
N HIS A 470 -14.23 -10.28 -1.44
CA HIS A 470 -15.06 -9.87 -0.31
C HIS A 470 -14.57 -8.54 0.29
N GLY A 471 -13.26 -8.41 0.52
CA GLY A 471 -12.66 -7.16 0.99
C GLY A 471 -12.91 -6.00 0.01
N LEU A 472 -12.69 -6.24 -1.29
CA LEU A 472 -12.91 -5.24 -2.35
C LEU A 472 -14.36 -4.72 -2.38
N GLU A 473 -15.36 -5.60 -2.29
CA GLU A 473 -16.77 -5.17 -2.28
C GLU A 473 -17.16 -4.54 -0.94
N THR A 474 -16.93 -5.26 0.17
CA THR A 474 -17.54 -4.94 1.47
C THR A 474 -16.81 -3.80 2.17
N LEU A 475 -15.48 -3.81 2.15
CA LEU A 475 -14.67 -2.81 2.84
C LEU A 475 -14.29 -1.67 1.91
N LEU A 476 -13.66 -1.96 0.76
CA LEU A 476 -13.11 -0.90 -0.09
C LEU A 476 -14.23 -0.11 -0.78
N LEU A 477 -15.11 -0.78 -1.51
CA LEU A 477 -16.16 -0.13 -2.28
C LEU A 477 -17.26 0.44 -1.36
N ARG A 478 -17.89 -0.41 -0.53
CA ARG A 478 -19.03 0.01 0.30
C ARG A 478 -18.61 0.89 1.47
N PHE A 479 -17.68 0.43 2.30
CA PHE A 479 -17.34 1.11 3.55
C PHE A 479 -16.39 2.30 3.37
N TRP A 480 -15.34 2.17 2.56
CA TRP A 480 -14.37 3.26 2.36
C TRP A 480 -14.71 4.20 1.21
N GLY A 481 -15.29 3.69 0.11
CA GLY A 481 -15.56 4.49 -1.09
C GLY A 481 -16.92 5.18 -1.13
N PHE A 482 -17.97 4.52 -0.62
CA PHE A 482 -19.36 4.95 -0.79
C PHE A 482 -20.21 4.93 0.49
N LEU A 483 -19.61 4.84 1.69
CA LEU A 483 -20.38 4.92 2.94
C LEU A 483 -21.01 6.31 3.10
N ASP A 484 -20.23 7.35 2.82
CA ASP A 484 -20.63 8.76 2.86
C ASP A 484 -19.94 9.57 1.74
N GLY A 485 -20.01 10.90 1.80
CA GLY A 485 -19.44 11.79 0.79
C GLY A 485 -17.91 11.99 0.87
N GLY A 486 -17.29 11.48 1.93
CA GLY A 486 -15.87 11.56 2.22
C GLY A 486 -15.14 10.24 1.98
N THR A 487 -13.97 10.12 2.63
CA THR A 487 -13.13 8.91 2.73
C THR A 487 -12.16 9.15 3.89
N GLN A 488 -11.71 8.10 4.58
CA GLN A 488 -10.84 8.25 5.76
C GLN A 488 -9.56 9.04 5.42
N GLU A 489 -8.95 8.71 4.29
CA GLU A 489 -7.66 9.25 3.88
C GLU A 489 -7.77 10.50 3.01
N VAL A 490 -8.87 11.26 3.08
CA VAL A 490 -9.04 12.44 2.22
C VAL A 490 -7.85 13.40 2.41
N LEU A 491 -7.09 13.56 1.33
CA LEU A 491 -5.87 14.37 1.25
C LEU A 491 -4.87 14.16 2.39
N ASP A 492 -4.85 12.94 2.92
CA ASP A 492 -3.63 12.35 3.45
C ASP A 492 -2.75 11.97 2.26
N HIS A 493 -1.83 12.87 1.89
CA HIS A 493 -0.99 12.73 0.70
C HIS A 493 -0.27 11.38 0.64
N TYR A 494 0.11 10.85 1.79
CA TYR A 494 0.88 9.62 1.91
C TYR A 494 -0.02 8.38 1.86
N TYR A 495 -1.00 8.27 2.76
CA TYR A 495 -1.82 7.07 2.84
C TYR A 495 -2.78 6.93 1.64
N LEU A 496 -3.34 8.05 1.15
CA LEU A 496 -4.21 8.02 -0.03
C LEU A 496 -3.43 7.60 -1.29
N SER A 497 -2.13 7.89 -1.36
CA SER A 497 -1.29 7.45 -2.47
C SER A 497 -1.15 5.92 -2.50
N ILE A 498 -0.93 5.29 -1.34
CA ILE A 498 -0.90 3.82 -1.22
C ILE A 498 -2.26 3.23 -1.64
N THR A 499 -3.35 3.81 -1.11
CA THR A 499 -4.72 3.40 -1.45
C THR A 499 -5.01 3.51 -2.95
N LEU A 500 -4.68 4.64 -3.58
CA LEU A 500 -4.90 4.86 -5.01
C LEU A 500 -4.06 3.91 -5.89
N SER A 501 -2.82 3.62 -5.49
CA SER A 501 -1.98 2.60 -6.13
C SER A 501 -2.69 1.24 -6.11
N GLY A 502 -3.20 0.80 -4.95
CA GLY A 502 -3.99 -0.44 -4.84
C GLY A 502 -5.26 -0.44 -5.69
N GLN A 503 -6.01 0.67 -5.70
CA GLN A 503 -7.21 0.85 -6.55
C GLN A 503 -6.88 0.66 -8.04
N LYS A 504 -5.75 1.22 -8.49
CA LYS A 504 -5.29 1.07 -9.87
C LYS A 504 -4.93 -0.37 -10.21
N MET A 505 -4.28 -1.08 -9.29
CA MET A 505 -3.96 -2.49 -9.47
C MET A 505 -5.22 -3.35 -9.67
N PHE A 506 -6.30 -3.08 -8.95
CA PHE A 506 -7.59 -3.76 -9.19
C PHE A 506 -8.16 -3.43 -10.57
N ALA A 507 -8.23 -2.14 -10.91
CA ALA A 507 -8.81 -1.69 -12.17
C ALA A 507 -8.10 -2.32 -13.39
N ASP A 508 -6.78 -2.46 -13.31
CA ASP A 508 -5.94 -2.92 -14.41
C ASP A 508 -5.82 -4.45 -14.49
N PHE A 509 -5.66 -5.11 -13.34
CA PHE A 509 -5.15 -6.48 -13.29
C PHE A 509 -6.06 -7.47 -12.56
N ALA A 510 -7.15 -7.03 -11.92
CA ALA A 510 -8.03 -7.97 -11.23
C ALA A 510 -8.58 -9.03 -12.20
N PRO A 511 -8.73 -10.29 -11.76
CA PRO A 511 -8.97 -11.40 -12.67
C PRO A 511 -10.36 -11.33 -13.33
N ALA A 512 -11.40 -11.00 -12.57
CA ALA A 512 -12.77 -10.96 -13.09
C ALA A 512 -13.18 -9.55 -13.59
N PRO A 513 -14.05 -9.43 -14.60
CA PRO A 513 -14.57 -8.14 -15.06
C PRO A 513 -15.24 -7.31 -13.96
N VAL A 514 -16.01 -7.95 -13.05
CA VAL A 514 -16.65 -7.27 -11.92
C VAL A 514 -15.62 -6.67 -10.96
N ASP A 515 -14.52 -7.36 -10.70
CA ASP A 515 -13.44 -6.87 -9.83
C ASP A 515 -12.74 -5.65 -10.46
N ARG A 516 -12.48 -5.70 -11.77
CA ARG A 516 -11.92 -4.56 -12.51
C ARG A 516 -12.86 -3.37 -12.53
N LEU A 517 -14.17 -3.58 -12.67
CA LEU A 517 -15.14 -2.49 -12.63
C LEU A 517 -15.25 -1.86 -11.23
N MET A 518 -15.22 -2.66 -10.15
CA MET A 518 -15.14 -2.13 -8.78
C MET A 518 -13.88 -1.27 -8.61
N GLY A 519 -12.73 -1.77 -9.07
CA GLY A 519 -11.48 -1.01 -9.09
C GLY A 519 -11.59 0.30 -9.89
N ARG A 520 -12.16 0.26 -11.10
CA ARG A 520 -12.36 1.44 -11.96
C ARG A 520 -13.27 2.50 -11.31
N ILE A 521 -14.34 2.08 -10.65
CA ILE A 521 -15.25 2.98 -9.93
C ILE A 521 -14.53 3.64 -8.75
N LEU A 522 -13.72 2.88 -8.01
CA LEU A 522 -12.89 3.43 -6.94
C LEU A 522 -11.85 4.44 -7.46
N VAL A 523 -11.17 4.13 -8.58
CA VAL A 523 -10.25 5.08 -9.23
C VAL A 523 -10.98 6.32 -9.70
N ASP A 524 -12.15 6.20 -10.35
CA ASP A 524 -12.98 7.34 -10.77
C ASP A 524 -13.35 8.22 -9.57
N ARG A 525 -13.80 7.60 -8.47
CA ARG A 525 -14.19 8.28 -7.24
C ARG A 525 -13.02 9.04 -6.62
N THR A 526 -11.86 8.39 -6.48
CA THR A 526 -10.66 9.01 -5.92
C THR A 526 -10.13 10.11 -6.83
N MET A 527 -10.11 9.91 -8.15
CA MET A 527 -9.70 10.95 -9.09
C MET A 527 -10.65 12.14 -9.08
N GLU A 528 -11.96 11.93 -8.89
CA GLU A 528 -12.89 13.04 -8.71
C GLU A 528 -12.56 13.84 -7.45
N ILE A 529 -12.30 13.16 -6.34
CA ILE A 529 -11.85 13.78 -5.10
C ILE A 529 -10.60 14.65 -5.34
N LEU A 530 -9.58 14.08 -5.99
CA LEU A 530 -8.33 14.79 -6.27
C LEU A 530 -8.57 16.02 -7.17
N VAL A 531 -9.31 15.87 -8.26
CA VAL A 531 -9.63 16.97 -9.18
C VAL A 531 -10.42 18.07 -8.47
N SER A 532 -11.35 17.72 -7.58
CA SER A 532 -12.17 18.69 -6.85
C SER A 532 -11.37 19.53 -5.85
N TYR A 533 -10.25 19.02 -5.35
CA TYR A 533 -9.37 19.75 -4.41
C TYR A 533 -8.12 20.36 -5.06
N PHE A 534 -7.71 19.90 -6.24
CA PHE A 534 -6.52 20.39 -6.92
C PHE A 534 -6.75 21.79 -7.51
N HIS A 535 -5.90 22.75 -7.18
CA HIS A 535 -5.97 24.09 -7.72
C HIS A 535 -4.89 24.29 -8.82
N PRO A 536 -5.26 24.65 -10.07
CA PRO A 536 -4.30 24.75 -11.18
C PRO A 536 -3.22 25.82 -11.01
N ALA A 537 -3.57 27.01 -10.50
CA ALA A 537 -2.56 28.05 -10.23
C ALA A 537 -1.60 27.64 -9.10
N LEU A 538 -2.11 27.07 -8.01
CA LEU A 538 -1.28 26.63 -6.89
C LEU A 538 -0.46 25.39 -7.21
N ARG A 539 -0.92 24.52 -8.13
CA ARG A 539 -0.44 23.14 -8.32
C ARG A 539 -0.37 22.38 -6.99
N ARG A 540 -1.41 22.55 -6.17
CA ARG A 540 -1.56 21.96 -4.83
C ARG A 540 -3.01 21.62 -4.55
N PHE A 541 -3.20 20.72 -3.60
CA PHE A 541 -4.50 20.38 -3.07
C PHE A 541 -4.90 21.33 -1.94
N VAL A 542 -6.14 21.81 -1.98
CA VAL A 542 -6.71 22.66 -0.92
C VAL A 542 -7.85 21.90 -0.23
N ALA A 543 -7.51 21.18 0.85
CA ALA A 543 -8.48 20.58 1.77
C ALA A 543 -7.96 20.46 3.19
N SER A 544 -8.88 20.22 4.13
CA SER A 544 -8.55 19.73 5.46
C SER A 544 -8.09 18.26 5.43
N SER A 545 -7.26 17.86 6.40
CA SER A 545 -6.73 16.51 6.50
C SER A 545 -6.47 16.09 7.94
N GLY A 546 -6.78 14.82 8.22
CA GLY A 546 -6.64 14.21 9.54
C GLY A 546 -5.21 13.83 9.91
N ARG A 547 -4.53 13.12 9.00
CA ARG A 547 -3.22 12.50 9.25
C ARG A 547 -2.14 12.93 8.24
N ALA A 548 -2.38 14.01 7.49
CA ALA A 548 -1.39 14.54 6.56
C ALA A 548 -0.09 14.92 7.28
N ARG A 549 1.04 14.56 6.68
CA ARG A 549 2.33 15.16 7.03
C ARG A 549 2.38 16.60 6.56
N LEU A 550 3.01 17.46 7.34
CA LEU A 550 3.19 18.86 6.97
C LEU A 550 4.02 19.01 5.68
N SER A 551 4.99 18.12 5.43
CA SER A 551 5.72 18.05 4.15
C SER A 551 4.77 17.87 2.97
N GLY A 552 3.76 17.00 3.04
CA GLY A 552 2.77 16.78 1.97
C GLY A 552 1.91 18.01 1.66
N VAL A 553 1.63 18.84 2.67
CA VAL A 553 0.88 20.09 2.52
C VAL A 553 1.74 21.17 1.84
N LEU A 554 3.03 21.20 2.17
CA LEU A 554 3.95 22.25 1.72
C LEU A 554 4.67 21.86 0.41
N VAL A 555 5.48 20.80 0.42
CA VAL A 555 6.43 20.49 -0.67
C VAL A 555 6.29 19.10 -1.28
N GLU A 556 6.07 18.06 -0.48
CA GLU A 556 6.15 16.66 -0.89
C GLU A 556 5.02 16.35 -1.89
N GLN A 557 5.36 15.63 -2.96
CA GLN A 557 4.46 15.22 -4.03
C GLN A 557 4.50 13.71 -4.15
N ASP A 558 3.58 13.05 -3.44
CA ASP A 558 3.39 11.61 -3.52
C ASP A 558 2.51 11.22 -4.72
N GLY A 559 2.27 9.94 -4.93
CA GLY A 559 1.71 9.40 -6.18
C GLY A 559 0.35 9.95 -6.61
N ILE A 560 -0.46 10.52 -5.71
CA ILE A 560 -1.70 11.25 -6.08
C ILE A 560 -1.43 12.45 -7.01
N TYR A 561 -0.29 13.14 -6.87
CA TYR A 561 0.10 14.21 -7.79
C TYR A 561 0.54 13.64 -9.14
N GLY A 562 1.26 12.52 -9.13
CA GLY A 562 1.65 11.81 -10.34
C GLY A 562 0.42 11.37 -11.16
N ALA A 563 -0.59 10.79 -10.50
CA ALA A 563 -1.82 10.37 -11.16
C ALA A 563 -2.51 11.55 -11.88
N LEU A 564 -2.69 12.69 -11.20
CA LEU A 564 -3.20 13.91 -11.83
C LEU A 564 -2.31 14.42 -12.96
N HIS A 565 -0.99 14.35 -12.78
CA HIS A 565 -0.04 14.84 -13.76
C HIS A 565 -0.13 14.10 -15.09
N THR A 566 -0.39 12.79 -15.08
CA THR A 566 -0.61 12.02 -16.32
C THR A 566 -1.90 12.39 -17.05
N VAL A 567 -2.94 12.83 -16.33
CA VAL A 567 -4.21 13.29 -16.93
C VAL A 567 -4.10 14.74 -17.43
N SER A 568 -3.30 15.57 -16.76
CA SER A 568 -3.09 16.98 -17.10
C SER A 568 -2.27 17.15 -18.39
N LYS A 569 -2.74 18.00 -19.31
CA LYS A 569 -2.00 18.39 -20.52
C LYS A 569 -0.86 19.35 -20.19
N ARG A 570 -0.99 20.17 -19.14
CA ARG A 570 0.03 21.15 -18.70
C ARG A 570 0.98 20.63 -17.62
N GLY A 571 0.67 19.47 -17.04
CA GLY A 571 1.34 18.89 -15.90
C GLY A 571 0.86 19.47 -14.56
N ALA A 572 0.69 18.59 -13.56
CA ALA A 572 0.19 18.95 -12.22
C ALA A 572 1.29 19.09 -11.14
N ILE A 573 2.53 18.70 -11.44
CA ILE A 573 3.64 18.69 -10.47
C ILE A 573 4.47 19.97 -10.51
N LYS A 574 5.12 20.23 -9.39
CA LYS A 574 6.24 21.17 -9.18
C LYS A 574 7.56 20.41 -9.25
N TYR A 575 8.67 21.12 -9.44
CA TYR A 575 10.01 20.53 -9.38
C TYR A 575 10.21 19.30 -10.29
N ALA A 576 9.57 19.27 -11.46
CA ALA A 576 9.61 18.13 -12.39
C ALA A 576 11.03 17.78 -12.90
N ASP A 577 11.96 18.72 -12.76
CA ASP A 577 13.37 18.63 -13.10
C ASP A 577 14.23 17.97 -12.00
N GLN A 578 13.68 17.74 -10.81
CA GLN A 578 14.42 17.22 -9.65
C GLN A 578 14.38 15.68 -9.59
N PRO A 579 15.48 15.02 -9.19
CA PRO A 579 15.52 13.57 -9.01
C PRO A 579 14.67 13.09 -7.82
N ALA A 580 14.35 11.79 -7.76
CA ALA A 580 13.52 11.18 -6.72
C ALA A 580 13.99 11.42 -5.27
N ASP A 581 15.29 11.63 -5.04
CA ASP A 581 15.89 11.85 -3.72
C ASP A 581 16.07 13.33 -3.36
N ALA A 582 15.60 14.25 -4.20
CA ALA A 582 15.74 15.68 -3.99
C ALA A 582 15.02 16.18 -2.74
N THR A 583 15.60 17.21 -2.12
CA THR A 583 15.02 17.92 -0.97
C THR A 583 14.98 19.42 -1.24
N VAL A 584 13.98 20.09 -0.67
CA VAL A 584 13.77 21.54 -0.72
C VAL A 584 13.36 22.00 0.68
N HIS A 585 14.05 23.00 1.21
CA HIS A 585 13.93 23.43 2.63
C HIS A 585 14.04 22.25 3.63
N GLY A 586 14.91 21.29 3.31
CA GLY A 586 15.13 20.06 4.10
C GLY A 586 14.02 19.01 4.01
N MET A 587 12.93 19.28 3.29
CA MET A 587 11.80 18.38 3.10
C MET A 587 11.89 17.66 1.74
N PRO A 588 11.41 16.40 1.62
CA PRO A 588 11.47 15.65 0.37
C PRO A 588 10.55 16.24 -0.71
N VAL A 589 11.01 16.30 -1.96
CA VAL A 589 10.19 16.73 -3.10
C VAL A 589 9.19 15.65 -3.49
N TRP A 590 9.59 14.39 -3.42
CA TRP A 590 8.80 13.23 -3.86
C TRP A 590 8.44 12.32 -2.69
N GLY A 591 7.24 11.74 -2.75
CA GLY A 591 6.85 10.66 -1.84
C GLY A 591 7.64 9.37 -2.11
N TYR A 592 7.85 8.56 -1.07
CA TYR A 592 8.70 7.36 -1.17
C TYR A 592 7.93 6.04 -1.26
N ASP A 593 6.67 5.97 -0.79
CA ASP A 593 5.88 4.73 -0.86
C ASP A 593 5.04 4.64 -2.15
N PHE A 594 4.68 5.75 -2.80
CA PHE A 594 4.17 5.74 -4.18
C PHE A 594 4.95 6.72 -5.07
N PRO A 595 6.24 6.42 -5.35
CA PRO A 595 7.14 7.32 -6.06
C PRO A 595 6.70 7.53 -7.53
N PRO A 596 7.15 8.62 -8.18
CA PRO A 596 6.72 8.98 -9.54
C PRO A 596 6.96 7.87 -10.57
N GLY A 597 8.07 7.15 -10.47
CA GLY A 597 8.35 6.00 -11.34
C GLY A 597 7.29 4.90 -11.28
N ARG A 598 6.74 4.59 -10.10
CA ARG A 598 5.67 3.58 -9.95
C ARG A 598 4.39 4.06 -10.59
N VAL A 599 4.06 5.34 -10.43
CA VAL A 599 2.91 5.95 -11.10
C VAL A 599 3.04 5.82 -12.61
N ALA A 600 4.24 6.07 -13.16
CA ALA A 600 4.51 5.92 -14.60
C ALA A 600 4.22 4.48 -15.07
N ILE A 601 4.68 3.47 -14.33
CA ILE A 601 4.43 2.06 -14.66
C ILE A 601 2.95 1.70 -14.57
N GLN A 602 2.23 2.12 -13.53
CA GLN A 602 0.79 1.89 -13.40
C GLN A 602 -0.05 2.64 -14.44
N SER A 603 0.51 3.68 -15.07
CA SER A 603 -0.16 4.43 -16.14
C SER A 603 -0.10 3.73 -17.51
N LEU A 604 0.72 2.69 -17.66
CA LEU A 604 0.93 2.02 -18.95
C LEU A 604 -0.28 1.22 -19.44
N GLN A 605 -1.15 0.74 -18.55
CA GLN A 605 -2.28 -0.12 -18.90
C GLN A 605 -3.50 0.67 -19.37
N GLN A 606 -3.99 1.57 -18.53
CA GLN A 606 -5.16 2.41 -18.79
C GLN A 606 -5.03 3.74 -18.05
N PRO A 607 -5.71 4.80 -18.51
CA PRO A 607 -5.54 6.13 -17.98
C PRO A 607 -6.22 6.24 -16.61
N TRP A 608 -5.76 7.16 -15.78
CA TRP A 608 -6.33 7.39 -14.46
C TRP A 608 -7.72 8.01 -14.50
N ALA A 609 -8.07 8.73 -15.56
CA ALA A 609 -9.40 9.30 -15.78
C ALA A 609 -9.67 9.44 -17.30
N PRO A 610 -10.93 9.61 -17.72
CA PRO A 610 -11.24 9.96 -19.11
C PRO A 610 -10.52 11.23 -19.57
N ALA A 611 -10.12 11.29 -20.84
CA ALA A 611 -9.27 12.37 -21.36
C ALA A 611 -9.89 13.78 -21.21
N TRP A 612 -11.22 13.90 -21.20
CA TRP A 612 -11.90 15.19 -21.02
C TRP A 612 -11.74 15.78 -19.60
N VAL A 613 -11.41 14.95 -18.60
CA VAL A 613 -11.13 15.40 -17.23
C VAL A 613 -9.91 16.32 -17.18
N SER A 614 -9.00 16.25 -18.17
CA SER A 614 -7.89 17.20 -18.29
C SER A 614 -8.32 18.67 -18.27
N GLY A 615 -9.49 18.99 -18.84
CA GLY A 615 -10.04 20.35 -18.81
C GLY A 615 -10.42 20.81 -17.39
N LEU A 616 -10.91 19.89 -16.54
CA LEU A 616 -11.24 20.18 -15.14
C LEU A 616 -10.00 20.35 -14.25
N ILE A 617 -8.84 19.93 -14.73
CA ILE A 617 -7.55 20.12 -14.06
C ILE A 617 -6.91 21.42 -14.56
N ASP A 618 -6.69 21.54 -15.86
CA ASP A 618 -5.87 22.60 -16.45
C ASP A 618 -6.65 23.91 -16.67
N ASP A 619 -7.90 23.80 -17.08
CA ASP A 619 -8.80 24.89 -17.45
C ASP A 619 -9.99 24.99 -16.47
N LYS A 620 -9.75 24.56 -15.22
CA LYS A 620 -10.76 24.46 -14.17
C LYS A 620 -11.62 25.74 -14.12
N PRO A 621 -12.97 25.61 -14.19
CA PRO A 621 -13.85 26.74 -14.04
C PRO A 621 -13.84 27.18 -12.57
N VAL A 622 -13.22 28.31 -12.30
CA VAL A 622 -13.18 28.93 -10.97
C VAL A 622 -14.20 30.08 -10.90
N PRO A 623 -14.92 30.26 -9.79
CA PRO A 623 -14.76 29.53 -8.53
C PRO A 623 -15.24 28.09 -8.59
N PHE A 624 -14.56 27.24 -7.82
CA PHE A 624 -14.87 25.81 -7.71
C PHE A 624 -15.17 25.46 -6.26
N GLU A 625 -16.24 24.73 -6.02
CA GLU A 625 -16.71 24.42 -4.67
C GLU A 625 -16.87 22.92 -4.44
N HIS A 626 -16.70 22.52 -3.19
CA HIS A 626 -16.95 21.18 -2.70
C HIS A 626 -17.63 21.25 -1.34
N THR A 627 -18.69 20.47 -1.17
CA THR A 627 -19.30 20.13 0.12
C THR A 627 -19.48 18.62 0.22
N SER A 628 -19.10 18.02 1.34
CA SER A 628 -19.40 16.61 1.60
C SER A 628 -19.69 16.34 3.07
N THR A 629 -20.47 15.29 3.29
CA THR A 629 -20.64 14.65 4.59
C THR A 629 -19.37 13.86 4.96
N GLU A 630 -19.11 13.76 6.26
CA GLU A 630 -18.11 12.89 6.87
C GLU A 630 -18.74 12.27 8.11
N THR A 631 -19.02 10.97 8.06
CA THR A 631 -19.66 10.24 9.16
C THR A 631 -18.63 9.61 10.09
N ILE A 632 -17.34 9.63 9.74
CA ILE A 632 -16.26 8.85 10.34
C ILE A 632 -16.74 7.43 10.62
N ARG A 633 -16.71 6.58 9.59
CA ARG A 633 -17.07 5.14 9.69
C ARG A 633 -18.53 4.92 10.15
N GLY A 634 -19.43 5.84 9.83
CA GLY A 634 -20.86 5.73 10.15
C GLY A 634 -21.24 6.12 11.59
N PHE A 635 -20.31 6.65 12.39
CA PHE A 635 -20.53 6.98 13.80
C PHE A 635 -21.26 8.31 14.02
N PHE A 636 -21.02 9.33 13.19
CA PHE A 636 -21.65 10.65 13.35
C PHE A 636 -23.00 10.72 12.62
N LYS A 637 -24.07 10.92 13.41
CA LYS A 637 -25.44 11.18 12.95
C LYS A 637 -26.04 12.33 13.77
N PRO A 638 -26.33 13.50 13.18
CA PRO A 638 -26.00 13.92 11.80
C PRO A 638 -24.49 13.91 11.50
N PRO A 639 -24.10 13.87 10.20
CA PRO A 639 -22.69 13.86 9.81
C PRO A 639 -21.98 15.19 10.10
N LEU A 640 -20.66 15.13 10.16
CA LEU A 640 -19.78 16.30 10.08
C LEU A 640 -19.65 16.73 8.61
N TRP A 641 -19.11 17.93 8.39
CA TRP A 641 -19.05 18.53 7.04
C TRP A 641 -17.65 18.98 6.67
N ARG A 642 -17.30 18.81 5.40
CA ARG A 642 -16.08 19.34 4.78
C ARG A 642 -16.41 20.31 3.67
N ARG A 643 -15.65 21.39 3.59
CA ARG A 643 -15.80 22.45 2.59
C ARG A 643 -14.45 22.75 1.95
N SER A 644 -14.45 22.97 0.64
CA SER A 644 -13.33 23.60 -0.08
C SER A 644 -13.88 24.61 -1.08
N TYR A 645 -13.14 25.70 -1.25
CA TYR A 645 -13.39 26.74 -2.23
C TYR A 645 -12.08 27.06 -2.94
N LEU A 646 -12.09 27.05 -4.27
CA LEU A 646 -10.96 27.41 -5.11
C LEU A 646 -11.33 28.67 -5.90
N GLY A 647 -10.66 29.79 -5.60
CA GLY A 647 -10.72 31.04 -6.34
C GLY A 647 -9.79 31.01 -7.57
N LYS A 648 -9.45 32.19 -8.11
CA LYS A 648 -8.54 32.27 -9.27
C LYS A 648 -7.08 32.08 -8.85
N TRP A 649 -6.71 32.70 -7.73
CA TRP A 649 -5.33 32.75 -7.24
C TRP A 649 -5.16 32.20 -5.82
N HIS A 650 -6.24 31.73 -5.20
CA HIS A 650 -6.24 31.25 -3.83
C HIS A 650 -7.25 30.12 -3.62
N GLY A 651 -7.13 29.40 -2.51
CA GLY A 651 -8.16 28.48 -2.04
C GLY A 651 -8.24 28.43 -0.52
N LEU A 652 -9.44 28.12 -0.03
CA LEU A 652 -9.75 27.94 1.39
C LEU A 652 -10.47 26.62 1.60
N ALA A 653 -10.05 25.85 2.60
CA ALA A 653 -10.75 24.65 3.01
C ALA A 653 -10.79 24.46 4.52
N SER A 654 -11.84 23.78 4.98
CA SER A 654 -12.02 23.42 6.38
C SER A 654 -12.83 22.15 6.55
N ALA A 655 -12.74 21.56 7.76
CA ALA A 655 -13.76 20.67 8.29
C ALA A 655 -14.51 21.36 9.44
N ASP A 656 -15.78 21.00 9.64
CA ASP A 656 -16.59 21.49 10.76
C ASP A 656 -15.89 21.24 12.10
N ILE A 657 -15.57 19.97 12.36
CA ILE A 657 -14.91 19.48 13.57
C ILE A 657 -14.08 18.27 13.17
N HIS A 658 -12.77 18.28 13.40
CA HIS A 658 -11.95 17.12 13.04
C HIS A 658 -10.81 16.85 14.03
N GLY A 659 -10.11 17.88 14.52
CA GLY A 659 -8.97 17.69 15.42
C GLY A 659 -7.84 16.93 14.74
N GLY A 660 -7.65 17.18 13.44
CA GLY A 660 -6.63 16.59 12.60
C GLY A 660 -5.42 17.50 12.45
N THR A 661 -4.40 17.07 11.71
CA THR A 661 -3.17 17.86 11.53
C THR A 661 -3.43 19.20 10.84
N ILE A 662 -4.41 19.24 9.92
CA ILE A 662 -4.82 20.44 9.18
C ILE A 662 -6.34 20.54 9.17
N ASP A 663 -6.91 21.28 10.12
CA ASP A 663 -8.36 21.51 10.18
C ASP A 663 -8.82 22.66 9.25
N VAL A 664 -7.99 23.70 9.10
CA VAL A 664 -8.19 24.85 8.22
C VAL A 664 -6.94 25.10 7.40
N LEU A 665 -7.09 25.19 6.08
CA LEU A 665 -6.02 25.44 5.12
C LEU A 665 -6.40 26.59 4.18
N GLY A 666 -5.58 27.63 4.18
CA GLY A 666 -5.57 28.65 3.14
C GLY A 666 -4.30 28.54 2.31
N GLN A 667 -4.38 28.65 0.98
CA GLN A 667 -3.20 28.70 0.11
C GLN A 667 -3.42 29.69 -1.02
N TRP A 668 -2.36 30.38 -1.43
CA TRP A 668 -2.43 31.38 -2.51
C TRP A 668 -1.14 31.48 -3.30
N VAL A 669 -1.23 31.92 -4.55
CA VAL A 669 -0.07 32.36 -5.32
C VAL A 669 0.22 33.83 -5.04
N ARG A 670 1.50 34.19 -5.08
CA ARG A 670 1.97 35.57 -4.87
C ARG A 670 1.94 36.36 -6.17
N THR A 671 2.18 35.72 -7.31
CA THR A 671 2.12 36.30 -8.65
C THR A 671 0.94 35.74 -9.44
N ALA A 672 0.41 36.48 -10.41
CA ALA A 672 -0.66 36.00 -11.30
C ALA A 672 -0.15 34.98 -12.35
N SER A 673 0.42 33.89 -11.86
CA SER A 673 0.99 32.82 -12.67
C SER A 673 0.82 31.46 -11.98
N GLN A 674 0.96 30.38 -12.74
CA GLN A 674 1.02 29.05 -12.15
C GLN A 674 2.32 28.90 -11.36
N SER A 675 2.19 28.47 -10.11
CA SER A 675 3.32 28.22 -9.24
C SER A 675 4.04 26.94 -9.65
N THR A 676 5.36 27.03 -9.81
CA THR A 676 6.23 25.90 -10.16
C THR A 676 7.09 25.44 -8.99
N ARG A 677 7.14 26.25 -7.92
CA ARG A 677 7.91 25.99 -6.70
C ARG A 677 7.14 26.44 -5.45
N LEU A 678 7.55 26.01 -4.27
CA LEU A 678 6.93 26.35 -2.98
C LEU A 678 7.08 27.84 -2.65
N GLU A 679 8.18 28.46 -3.07
CA GLU A 679 8.51 29.87 -2.83
C GLU A 679 7.53 30.85 -3.50
N ASP A 680 6.79 30.37 -4.51
CA ASP A 680 5.75 31.15 -5.20
C ASP A 680 4.43 31.21 -4.38
N LEU A 681 4.34 30.46 -3.28
CA LEU A 681 3.12 30.25 -2.52
C LEU A 681 3.20 30.88 -1.12
N GLY A 682 2.05 31.40 -0.67
CA GLY A 682 1.76 31.56 0.75
C GLY A 682 0.81 30.46 1.22
N THR A 683 0.97 30.02 2.47
CA THR A 683 0.08 29.03 3.11
C THR A 683 -0.33 29.53 4.49
N LEU A 684 -1.56 29.22 4.88
CA LEU A 684 -2.12 29.48 6.20
C LEU A 684 -2.60 28.18 6.82
N THR A 685 -2.23 27.95 8.07
CA THR A 685 -2.74 26.85 8.91
C THR A 685 -3.16 27.39 10.27
N VAL A 686 -4.12 26.73 10.92
CA VAL A 686 -4.70 27.18 12.20
C VAL A 686 -4.62 26.07 13.23
N ARG A 687 -4.26 26.40 14.48
CA ARG A 687 -4.34 25.48 15.63
C ARG A 687 -4.66 26.20 16.93
N TYR A 688 -5.11 25.43 17.92
CA TYR A 688 -5.15 25.87 19.32
C TYR A 688 -3.93 25.32 20.07
N ALA A 689 -3.11 26.21 20.62
CA ALA A 689 -1.80 25.88 21.19
C ALA A 689 -1.71 26.22 22.67
N ALA A 690 -0.92 25.42 23.41
CA ALA A 690 -0.52 25.69 24.78
C ALA A 690 1.00 25.91 24.86
N ASN A 691 1.42 26.90 25.63
CA ASN A 691 2.82 27.29 25.93
C ASN A 691 3.66 27.77 24.73
N ARG A 692 3.63 27.03 23.61
CA ARG A 692 4.35 27.33 22.38
C ARG A 692 3.42 27.24 21.17
N PRO A 693 3.46 28.23 20.25
CA PRO A 693 2.75 28.18 18.97
C PRO A 693 3.43 27.24 17.96
N ASP A 694 3.67 25.98 18.34
CA ASP A 694 4.29 24.99 17.46
C ASP A 694 3.29 24.48 16.42
N LEU A 695 3.47 24.93 15.18
CA LEU A 695 2.67 24.51 14.03
C LEU A 695 3.41 23.51 13.13
N ALA A 696 4.70 23.26 13.41
CA ALA A 696 5.61 22.53 12.53
C ALA A 696 5.80 21.08 12.96
N THR A 697 5.84 20.82 14.26
CA THR A 697 6.11 19.48 14.77
C THR A 697 4.95 18.54 14.47
N THR A 698 5.24 17.47 13.75
CA THR A 698 4.34 16.34 13.54
C THR A 698 5.05 15.05 13.91
N ARG A 699 4.28 14.08 14.43
CA ARG A 699 4.73 12.71 14.65
C ARG A 699 3.70 11.75 14.07
N GLU A 700 4.14 10.88 13.16
CA GLU A 700 3.26 9.93 12.47
C GLU A 700 2.09 10.63 11.74
N GLY A 701 2.34 11.85 11.27
CA GLY A 701 1.34 12.69 10.61
C GLY A 701 0.33 13.31 11.56
N ILE A 702 0.58 13.35 12.88
CA ILE A 702 -0.26 13.99 13.91
C ILE A 702 0.50 15.14 14.57
N ALA A 703 -0.13 16.29 14.73
CA ALA A 703 0.41 17.42 15.46
C ALA A 703 0.04 17.38 16.97
N PRO A 704 0.92 17.82 17.89
CA PRO A 704 0.52 18.11 19.26
C PRO A 704 -0.54 19.22 19.27
N GLN A 705 -1.67 18.99 19.94
CA GLN A 705 -2.78 19.95 20.00
C GLN A 705 -3.24 20.12 21.45
N ALA A 706 -3.39 21.36 21.87
CA ALA A 706 -3.96 21.68 23.18
C ALA A 706 -5.49 21.85 23.12
N GLY A 707 -6.08 21.81 21.92
CA GLY A 707 -7.49 22.10 21.74
C GLY A 707 -8.00 21.82 20.33
N LEU A 708 -9.23 22.23 20.10
CA LEU A 708 -9.98 21.98 18.87
C LEU A 708 -10.31 23.27 18.14
N THR A 709 -10.43 23.17 16.83
CA THR A 709 -11.07 24.19 16.00
C THR A 709 -12.47 23.71 15.60
N LEU A 710 -13.45 24.62 15.66
CA LEU A 710 -14.80 24.44 15.15
C LEU A 710 -14.99 25.47 14.04
N THR A 711 -15.35 25.05 12.84
CA THR A 711 -15.37 25.94 11.68
C THR A 711 -16.72 25.92 10.96
N TYR A 712 -17.21 27.10 10.60
CA TYR A 712 -18.27 27.25 9.61
C TYR A 712 -17.73 27.98 8.39
N GLN A 713 -17.57 27.25 7.27
CA GLN A 713 -17.08 27.82 6.01
C GLN A 713 -18.22 28.00 4.99
N SER A 714 -18.24 29.14 4.32
CA SER A 714 -19.06 29.41 3.14
C SER A 714 -18.19 30.09 2.08
N ARG A 715 -17.97 29.41 0.94
CA ARG A 715 -17.06 29.88 -0.12
C ARG A 715 -15.64 30.20 0.41
N ASN A 716 -15.10 31.38 0.06
CA ASN A 716 -13.79 31.93 0.43
C ASN A 716 -13.72 32.49 1.86
N ARG A 717 -14.75 32.28 2.70
CA ARG A 717 -14.78 32.80 4.06
C ARG A 717 -15.14 31.72 5.09
N ALA A 718 -14.59 31.85 6.29
CA ALA A 718 -14.82 30.93 7.40
C ALA A 718 -14.92 31.66 8.73
N ILE A 719 -15.87 31.26 9.57
CA ILE A 719 -15.91 31.64 10.99
C ILE A 719 -15.26 30.49 11.75
N VAL A 720 -14.11 30.75 12.36
CA VAL A 720 -13.32 29.76 13.10
C VAL A 720 -13.40 30.08 14.58
N PHE A 721 -13.91 29.13 15.35
CA PHE A 721 -13.89 29.12 16.81
C PHE A 721 -12.83 28.13 17.27
N ALA A 722 -12.12 28.44 18.35
CA ALA A 722 -11.18 27.49 18.93
C ALA A 722 -11.20 27.52 20.46
N LYS A 723 -11.00 26.34 21.06
CA LYS A 723 -10.99 26.15 22.51
C LYS A 723 -10.05 25.02 22.94
N PRO A 724 -9.62 24.97 24.21
CA PRO A 724 -8.90 23.84 24.78
C PRO A 724 -9.68 22.52 24.67
N HIS A 725 -8.98 21.39 24.73
CA HIS A 725 -9.63 20.08 24.84
C HIS A 725 -10.46 19.99 26.12
N ALA A 726 -11.66 19.40 26.02
CA ALA A 726 -12.48 19.06 27.17
C ALA A 726 -12.03 17.75 27.84
N ASN A 727 -11.19 16.95 27.18
CA ASN A 727 -10.48 15.83 27.80
C ASN A 727 -9.23 16.33 28.54
N ARG A 728 -9.19 16.12 29.86
CA ARG A 728 -8.09 16.57 30.73
C ARG A 728 -6.75 15.96 30.35
N ASP A 729 -6.70 14.66 30.07
CA ASP A 729 -5.45 13.97 29.78
C ASP A 729 -4.85 14.48 28.46
N TRP A 730 -5.69 14.70 27.44
CA TRP A 730 -5.23 15.24 26.17
C TRP A 730 -4.70 16.66 26.30
N PHE A 731 -5.41 17.51 27.06
CA PHE A 731 -4.97 18.86 27.36
C PHE A 731 -3.64 18.88 28.11
N MET A 732 -3.53 18.10 29.19
CA MET A 732 -2.33 18.05 30.02
C MET A 732 -1.12 17.46 29.29
N GLU A 733 -1.32 16.52 28.37
CA GLU A 733 -0.25 16.03 27.49
C GLU A 733 0.34 17.15 26.63
N ALA A 734 -0.50 18.03 26.07
CA ALA A 734 -0.06 19.16 25.27
C ALA A 734 0.59 20.28 26.10
N VAL A 735 0.14 20.50 27.34
CA VAL A 735 0.78 21.42 28.30
C VAL A 735 2.18 20.92 28.67
N GLY A 736 2.33 19.61 28.87
CA GLY A 736 3.60 19.01 29.27
C GLY A 736 3.98 19.30 30.72
N LYS A 737 5.26 19.03 31.06
CA LYS A 737 5.76 19.10 32.44
C LYS A 737 6.15 20.50 32.91
N GLU A 738 6.27 21.45 32.00
CA GLU A 738 6.72 22.82 32.28
C GLU A 738 5.60 23.69 32.90
N GLY A 739 4.38 23.15 33.02
CA GLY A 739 3.20 23.88 33.48
C GLY A 739 2.60 24.75 32.37
N LEU A 740 1.47 25.40 32.66
CA LEU A 740 0.72 26.18 31.67
C LEU A 740 1.02 27.67 31.80
N SER A 741 1.60 28.30 30.78
CA SER A 741 1.90 29.74 30.75
C SER A 741 1.19 30.48 29.61
N GLN A 742 0.80 29.79 28.54
CA GLN A 742 0.11 30.39 27.40
C GLN A 742 -1.00 29.50 26.85
N LEU A 743 -2.10 30.11 26.40
CA LEU A 743 -3.15 29.48 25.60
C LEU A 743 -3.56 30.45 24.50
N ALA A 744 -3.55 30.00 23.25
CA ALA A 744 -3.90 30.85 22.13
C ALA A 744 -4.52 30.08 20.96
N THR A 745 -5.39 30.77 20.23
CA THR A 745 -5.67 30.43 18.84
C THR A 745 -4.54 31.00 17.99
N VAL A 746 -3.85 30.15 17.24
CA VAL A 746 -2.66 30.51 16.47
C VAL A 746 -2.93 30.32 14.98
N VAL A 747 -2.76 31.40 14.22
CA VAL A 747 -2.72 31.37 12.75
C VAL A 747 -1.26 31.41 12.30
N GLY A 748 -0.79 30.35 11.65
CA GLY A 748 0.54 30.30 11.05
C GLY A 748 0.51 30.72 9.60
N LEU A 749 1.34 31.70 9.24
CA LEU A 749 1.56 32.18 7.89
C LEU A 749 2.91 31.66 7.40
N TRP A 750 2.88 30.74 6.44
CA TRP A 750 4.05 30.11 5.85
C TRP A 750 4.42 30.83 4.56
N ASN A 751 5.68 31.26 4.47
CA ASN A 751 6.25 31.88 3.28
C ASN A 751 7.73 31.49 3.22
N PHE A 752 8.09 30.80 2.14
CA PHE A 752 9.42 30.22 1.91
C PHE A 752 10.27 31.03 0.91
N ALA A 753 9.77 32.18 0.45
CA ALA A 753 10.53 33.03 -0.44
C ALA A 753 11.74 33.66 0.27
N ASP A 754 12.82 33.86 -0.49
CA ASP A 754 14.06 34.49 0.01
C ASP A 754 13.81 35.89 0.57
N SER A 755 12.87 36.63 -0.05
CA SER A 755 12.39 37.92 0.44
C SER A 755 10.88 37.88 0.70
N LYS A 756 10.50 38.19 1.95
CA LYS A 756 9.12 38.27 2.41
C LYS A 756 8.59 39.68 2.18
N ASP A 757 8.10 39.93 0.98
CA ASP A 757 7.61 41.25 0.50
C ASP A 757 6.11 41.50 0.75
N TRP A 758 5.45 40.61 1.49
CA TRP A 758 4.05 40.80 1.89
C TRP A 758 3.87 42.04 2.76
N GLU A 759 2.69 42.65 2.70
CA GLU A 759 2.35 43.83 3.46
C GLU A 759 1.21 43.50 4.43
N ILE A 760 1.38 43.83 5.70
CA ILE A 760 0.37 43.62 6.74
C ILE A 760 -0.17 44.97 7.19
N PHE A 761 -1.49 45.08 7.28
CA PHE A 761 -2.19 46.28 7.71
C PHE A 761 -3.11 45.96 8.89
N VAL A 762 -3.12 46.83 9.89
CA VAL A 762 -4.05 46.81 11.03
C VAL A 762 -4.90 48.06 10.99
N ASP A 763 -6.21 47.91 10.81
CA ASP A 763 -7.17 49.02 10.63
C ASP A 763 -6.74 50.06 9.57
N GLY A 764 -6.09 49.57 8.50
CA GLY A 764 -5.60 50.39 7.38
C GLY A 764 -4.21 51.00 7.58
N GLN A 765 -3.57 50.81 8.73
CA GLN A 765 -2.18 51.24 8.98
C GLN A 765 -1.21 50.08 8.71
N LYS A 766 -0.18 50.33 7.91
CA LYS A 766 0.85 49.33 7.61
C LYS A 766 1.69 49.01 8.86
N VAL A 767 1.95 47.74 9.09
CA VAL A 767 2.82 47.24 10.16
C VAL A 767 4.26 47.26 9.67
N GLU A 768 5.11 48.05 10.33
CA GLU A 768 6.52 48.24 9.93
C GLU A 768 7.51 47.38 10.75
N ALA A 769 7.09 46.80 11.88
CA ALA A 769 7.96 46.01 12.76
C ALA A 769 7.19 44.91 13.51
N PHE A 770 7.90 43.83 13.86
CA PHE A 770 7.41 42.71 14.65
C PHE A 770 8.29 42.48 15.91
N PRO A 771 7.73 42.00 17.04
CA PRO A 771 6.32 41.67 17.24
C PRO A 771 5.43 42.92 17.28
N HIS A 772 4.21 42.79 16.79
CA HIS A 772 3.20 43.85 16.77
C HIS A 772 2.00 43.42 17.62
N ARG A 773 1.62 44.24 18.61
CA ARG A 773 0.49 43.96 19.51
C ARG A 773 -0.72 44.77 19.11
N LEU A 774 -1.88 44.13 19.12
CA LEU A 774 -3.16 44.77 18.81
C LEU A 774 -4.28 44.28 19.73
N THR A 775 -5.41 44.98 19.70
CA THR A 775 -6.61 44.67 20.48
C THR A 775 -7.63 43.91 19.64
N GLY A 776 -8.56 43.19 20.30
CA GLY A 776 -9.45 42.21 19.67
C GLY A 776 -10.49 42.75 18.69
N LYS A 777 -10.62 44.08 18.55
CA LYS A 777 -11.54 44.72 17.59
C LYS A 777 -10.87 45.11 16.27
N GLN A 778 -9.54 45.04 16.21
CA GLN A 778 -8.78 45.53 15.08
C GLN A 778 -8.72 44.49 13.97
N ARG A 779 -8.83 44.96 12.72
CA ARG A 779 -8.88 44.10 11.54
C ARG A 779 -7.48 43.95 10.95
N ILE A 780 -7.07 42.71 10.71
CA ILE A 780 -5.77 42.40 10.10
C ILE A 780 -6.01 42.10 8.63
N LEU A 781 -5.39 42.89 7.74
CA LEU A 781 -5.38 42.66 6.31
C LEU A 781 -3.96 42.34 5.84
N ILE A 782 -3.82 41.38 4.94
CA ILE A 782 -2.54 40.98 4.38
C ILE A 782 -2.65 41.06 2.86
N ARG A 783 -1.65 41.69 2.25
CA ARG A 783 -1.43 41.71 0.81
C ARG A 783 -0.18 40.91 0.50
N ASP A 784 -0.31 39.88 -0.33
CA ASP A 784 0.82 39.11 -0.83
C ASP A 784 0.71 39.01 -2.35
N GLY A 785 1.28 40.02 -3.01
CA GLY A 785 1.17 40.25 -4.45
C GLY A 785 -0.28 40.34 -4.95
N VAL A 786 -0.74 39.31 -5.66
CA VAL A 786 -2.09 39.28 -6.29
C VAL A 786 -3.18 38.71 -5.40
N SER A 787 -2.82 38.24 -4.20
CA SER A 787 -3.71 37.57 -3.27
C SER A 787 -3.83 38.35 -1.95
N TYR A 788 -5.03 38.34 -1.38
CA TYR A 788 -5.40 39.16 -0.23
C TYR A 788 -6.04 38.29 0.85
N LEU A 789 -5.81 38.66 2.10
CA LEU A 789 -6.35 37.93 3.25
C LEU A 789 -6.84 38.90 4.31
N ALA A 790 -7.99 38.61 4.90
CA ALA A 790 -8.55 39.30 6.05
C ALA A 790 -8.73 38.34 7.23
N ILE A 791 -8.23 38.75 8.39
CA ILE A 791 -8.42 38.07 9.67
C ILE A 791 -9.08 39.06 10.62
N LEU A 792 -10.28 38.72 11.07
CA LEU A 792 -11.12 39.55 11.94
C LEU A 792 -11.27 38.82 13.29
N PRO A 793 -10.50 39.20 14.31
CA PRO A 793 -10.55 38.52 15.61
C PRO A 793 -11.94 38.56 16.23
N LEU A 794 -12.32 37.47 16.91
CA LEU A 794 -13.53 37.40 17.73
C LEU A 794 -13.21 37.78 19.19
N PRO A 795 -14.20 38.22 19.98
CA PRO A 795 -14.04 38.36 21.43
C PRO A 795 -13.49 37.07 22.04
N THR A 796 -12.51 37.21 22.93
CA THR A 796 -11.74 36.09 23.46
C THR A 796 -11.67 36.18 24.98
N ALA A 797 -11.95 35.08 25.68
CA ALA A 797 -11.90 34.99 27.14
C ALA A 797 -10.51 35.41 27.67
N ASP A 798 -10.47 36.21 28.73
CA ASP A 798 -9.22 36.65 29.38
C ASP A 798 -8.97 35.84 30.66
N LEU A 799 -7.97 34.97 30.63
CA LEU A 799 -7.53 34.15 31.75
C LEU A 799 -6.30 34.76 32.45
N GLY A 800 -6.04 36.06 32.24
CA GLY A 800 -4.89 36.80 32.73
C GLY A 800 -3.75 36.80 31.72
N ARG A 801 -4.03 37.35 30.53
CA ARG A 801 -3.05 37.60 29.46
C ARG A 801 -2.44 39.00 29.57
N ASP A 802 -1.16 39.13 29.23
CA ASP A 802 -0.45 40.41 29.13
C ASP A 802 -0.52 41.05 27.72
N ALA A 803 -1.01 40.31 26.73
CA ALA A 803 -1.28 40.75 25.37
C ALA A 803 -2.54 40.04 24.85
N GLU A 804 -3.42 40.79 24.18
CA GLU A 804 -4.65 40.22 23.60
C GLU A 804 -4.34 39.49 22.29
N ILE A 805 -3.69 40.18 21.35
CA ILE A 805 -3.23 39.62 20.08
C ILE A 805 -1.81 40.07 19.82
N GLU A 806 -0.97 39.16 19.33
CA GLU A 806 0.40 39.45 18.92
C GLU A 806 0.68 38.84 17.54
N ILE A 807 1.22 39.65 16.63
CA ILE A 807 1.79 39.21 15.35
C ILE A 807 3.31 39.13 15.54
N GLY A 808 3.89 37.95 15.43
CA GLY A 808 5.31 37.73 15.69
C GLY A 808 5.94 36.70 14.75
N PRO A 809 7.27 36.52 14.81
CA PRO A 809 7.93 35.44 14.08
C PRO A 809 7.42 34.08 14.55
N GLY A 810 7.24 33.15 13.62
CA GLY A 810 6.91 31.77 13.96
C GLY A 810 8.09 31.06 14.63
N ILE A 811 7.77 30.06 15.45
CA ILE A 811 8.77 29.22 16.11
C ILE A 811 9.00 27.97 15.24
N GLY A 812 10.27 27.57 15.11
CA GLY A 812 10.65 26.37 14.39
C GLY A 812 10.22 25.08 15.10
N GLY A 813 9.92 24.06 14.30
CA GLY A 813 9.68 22.69 14.74
C GLY A 813 10.19 21.70 13.69
N LYS A 814 10.05 20.40 13.98
CA LYS A 814 10.59 19.34 13.11
C LYS A 814 9.47 18.60 12.39
N SER A 815 9.54 18.60 11.06
CA SER A 815 8.64 17.80 10.24
C SER A 815 8.97 16.30 10.30
N ASP A 816 7.97 15.45 10.08
CA ASP A 816 8.12 13.98 10.05
C ASP A 816 9.18 13.49 9.02
N GLN A 817 9.67 12.26 9.24
CA GLN A 817 10.62 11.51 8.40
C GLN A 817 12.07 12.02 8.29
N MET A 818 12.26 13.26 7.82
CA MET A 818 13.58 13.85 7.60
C MET A 818 13.98 14.83 8.71
N GLN A 819 13.06 15.11 9.65
CA GLN A 819 13.30 16.04 10.75
C GLN A 819 13.70 17.44 10.26
N ALA A 820 13.15 17.86 9.12
CA ALA A 820 13.43 19.17 8.55
C ALA A 820 12.95 20.25 9.51
N GLU A 821 13.84 21.18 9.84
CA GLU A 821 13.56 22.31 10.72
C GLU A 821 12.87 23.41 9.91
N ILE A 822 11.58 23.60 10.17
CA ILE A 822 10.73 24.57 9.46
C ILE A 822 9.93 25.40 10.46
N ALA A 823 9.60 26.62 10.08
CA ALA A 823 8.80 27.54 10.88
C ALA A 823 7.82 28.31 9.98
N PRO A 824 6.62 28.66 10.48
CA PRO A 824 5.86 29.74 9.89
C PRO A 824 6.71 31.01 9.82
N ALA A 825 6.59 31.78 8.74
CA ALA A 825 7.30 33.05 8.63
C ALA A 825 6.76 34.06 9.66
N LEU A 826 5.45 34.05 9.90
CA LEU A 826 4.79 34.80 10.97
C LEU A 826 3.70 33.94 11.63
N VAL A 827 3.39 34.25 12.87
CA VAL A 827 2.23 33.75 13.60
C VAL A 827 1.38 34.92 14.09
N ILE A 828 0.06 34.75 14.05
CA ILE A 828 -0.90 35.63 14.70
C ILE A 828 -1.50 34.83 15.86
N SER A 829 -1.16 35.23 17.07
CA SER A 829 -1.60 34.56 18.29
C SER A 829 -2.68 35.39 18.98
N ILE A 830 -3.88 34.82 19.10
CA ILE A 830 -5.03 35.40 19.83
C ILE A 830 -5.10 34.72 21.18
N TYR A 831 -4.65 35.40 22.24
CA TYR A 831 -4.39 34.80 23.54
C TYR A 831 -5.63 34.75 24.42
N ASN A 832 -5.87 33.59 25.02
CA ASN A 832 -6.70 33.45 26.21
C ASN A 832 -5.86 33.64 27.49
N LEU A 833 -4.63 33.15 27.47
CA LEU A 833 -3.68 33.21 28.58
C LEU A 833 -2.29 33.54 28.01
N LYS A 834 -1.57 34.45 28.66
CA LYS A 834 -0.15 34.70 28.38
C LYS A 834 0.54 35.31 29.60
N ARG A 835 1.50 34.59 30.18
CA ARG A 835 2.27 35.00 31.36
C ARG A 835 3.72 34.56 31.24
N ASP A 836 4.61 35.24 31.96
CA ASP A 836 6.04 34.90 32.02
C ASP A 836 6.31 33.63 32.84
N LYS A 837 5.43 33.31 33.80
CA LYS A 837 5.52 32.12 34.65
C LYS A 837 4.28 31.24 34.47
N PRO A 838 4.42 29.91 34.60
CA PRO A 838 3.28 28.99 34.63
C PRO A 838 2.26 29.35 35.71
N VAL A 839 0.99 29.01 35.47
CA VAL A 839 -0.11 29.18 36.43
C VAL A 839 0.00 28.13 37.53
N ASP A 840 -0.08 28.57 38.79
CA ASP A 840 -0.18 27.70 39.96
C ASP A 840 -1.62 27.15 40.08
N GLY A 841 -1.78 25.82 40.07
CA GLY A 841 -3.09 25.16 40.22
C GLY A 841 -4.03 25.39 39.02
N ILE A 842 -3.96 24.51 38.02
CA ILE A 842 -4.82 24.59 36.83
C ILE A 842 -6.26 24.21 37.19
N ASP A 843 -7.17 25.17 37.16
CA ASP A 843 -8.63 24.92 37.15
C ASP A 843 -9.06 24.47 35.75
N PHE A 844 -8.96 23.16 35.52
CA PHE A 844 -9.26 22.57 34.22
C PHE A 844 -10.71 22.77 33.81
N ASP A 845 -11.67 22.71 34.74
CA ASP A 845 -13.09 22.83 34.42
C ASP A 845 -13.38 24.25 33.93
N ALA A 846 -12.85 25.28 34.61
CA ALA A 846 -12.96 26.65 34.13
C ALA A 846 -12.32 26.83 32.74
N ILE A 847 -11.14 26.26 32.50
CA ILE A 847 -10.45 26.34 31.21
C ILE A 847 -11.25 25.63 30.10
N ALA A 848 -11.71 24.41 30.35
CA ALA A 848 -12.42 23.61 29.36
C ALA A 848 -13.77 24.22 28.97
N HIS A 849 -14.49 24.81 29.92
CA HIS A 849 -15.87 25.25 29.72
C HIS A 849 -16.02 26.75 29.46
N ARG A 850 -15.10 27.61 29.92
CA ARG A 850 -15.24 29.08 29.82
C ARG A 850 -14.24 29.73 28.86
N THR A 851 -13.36 28.94 28.24
CA THR A 851 -12.41 29.45 27.25
C THR A 851 -13.05 29.48 25.87
N TYR A 852 -13.13 30.67 25.29
CA TYR A 852 -13.62 30.91 23.94
C TYR A 852 -12.72 31.92 23.21
N GLY A 853 -12.74 31.88 21.90
CA GLY A 853 -12.00 32.78 21.02
C GLY A 853 -12.06 32.30 19.58
N GLY A 854 -11.37 33.02 18.70
CA GLY A 854 -11.32 32.67 17.28
C GLY A 854 -11.25 33.90 16.39
N PHE A 855 -11.64 33.73 15.13
CA PHE A 855 -11.61 34.79 14.12
C PHE A 855 -12.52 34.45 12.94
N VAL A 856 -12.88 35.48 12.16
CA VAL A 856 -13.36 35.32 10.79
C VAL A 856 -12.17 35.43 9.84
N LEU A 857 -12.12 34.52 8.87
CA LEU A 857 -11.16 34.48 7.78
C LEU A 857 -11.89 34.77 6.47
N GLU A 858 -11.40 35.71 5.66
CA GLU A 858 -11.87 35.90 4.28
C GLU A 858 -10.68 36.08 3.34
N MET A 859 -10.62 35.24 2.30
CA MET A 859 -9.58 35.33 1.27
C MET A 859 -10.13 36.04 0.03
N GLY A 860 -9.29 36.82 -0.64
CA GLY A 860 -9.63 37.48 -1.89
C GLY A 860 -8.44 37.50 -2.84
N ASP A 861 -8.67 37.90 -4.09
CA ASP A 861 -7.59 38.14 -5.04
C ASP A 861 -7.88 39.26 -6.03
N ALA A 862 -6.88 39.64 -6.81
CA ALA A 862 -6.95 40.69 -7.82
C ALA A 862 -8.02 40.41 -8.89
N ALA A 863 -8.37 39.14 -9.17
CA ALA A 863 -9.41 38.83 -10.16
C ALA A 863 -10.82 39.07 -9.59
N GLN A 864 -11.00 38.91 -8.28
CA GLN A 864 -12.28 39.15 -7.60
C GLN A 864 -12.51 40.62 -7.24
N HIS A 865 -11.48 41.33 -6.78
CA HIS A 865 -11.60 42.69 -6.25
C HIS A 865 -10.93 43.78 -7.11
N GLY A 866 -10.13 43.40 -8.11
CA GLY A 866 -9.36 44.33 -8.95
C GLY A 866 -8.08 44.86 -8.28
N SER A 867 -8.16 45.25 -7.00
CA SER A 867 -7.00 45.73 -6.22
C SER A 867 -7.10 45.40 -4.73
N PHE A 868 -5.98 45.52 -4.02
CA PHE A 868 -5.95 45.38 -2.56
C PHE A 868 -6.77 46.48 -1.88
N ASP A 869 -6.72 47.72 -2.37
CA ASP A 869 -7.49 48.83 -1.78
C ASP A 869 -9.00 48.59 -1.89
N ALA A 870 -9.45 48.02 -3.01
CA ALA A 870 -10.84 47.64 -3.20
C ALA A 870 -11.25 46.49 -2.26
N PHE A 871 -10.37 45.50 -2.06
CA PHE A 871 -10.58 44.45 -1.06
C PHE A 871 -10.63 45.02 0.36
N ALA A 872 -9.71 45.91 0.72
CA ALA A 872 -9.68 46.55 2.03
C ALA A 872 -10.94 47.39 2.30
N ALA A 873 -11.41 48.15 1.31
CA ALA A 873 -12.66 48.91 1.38
C ALA A 873 -13.88 47.99 1.52
N TYR A 874 -13.91 46.89 0.76
CA TYR A 874 -14.94 45.86 0.88
C TYR A 874 -14.97 45.23 2.28
N ILE A 875 -13.82 44.78 2.81
CA ILE A 875 -13.75 44.22 4.16
C ILE A 875 -14.18 45.27 5.18
N LYS A 876 -13.77 46.53 5.04
CA LYS A 876 -14.19 47.64 5.93
C LYS A 876 -15.71 47.80 6.00
N ALA A 877 -16.43 47.60 4.89
CA ALA A 877 -17.88 47.68 4.83
C ALA A 877 -18.60 46.49 5.50
N ASN A 878 -17.91 45.38 5.72
CA ASN A 878 -18.50 44.18 6.33
C ASN A 878 -18.81 44.41 7.82
N GLN A 879 -19.91 43.80 8.28
CA GLN A 879 -20.37 43.87 9.66
C GLN A 879 -20.11 42.54 10.37
N LEU A 880 -19.44 42.60 11.52
CA LEU A 880 -19.19 41.45 12.39
C LEU A 880 -19.78 41.74 13.76
N THR A 881 -20.68 40.87 14.21
CA THR A 881 -21.24 40.87 15.56
C THR A 881 -20.94 39.54 16.19
N ALA A 882 -20.37 39.55 17.39
CA ALA A 882 -20.05 38.35 18.15
C ALA A 882 -20.37 38.60 19.63
N GLN A 883 -21.12 37.67 20.24
CA GLN A 883 -21.59 37.78 21.61
C GLN A 883 -21.39 36.46 22.35
N TRP A 884 -20.67 36.53 23.47
CA TRP A 884 -20.58 35.42 24.43
C TRP A 884 -21.76 35.45 25.40
N HIS A 885 -22.40 34.30 25.58
CA HIS A 885 -23.50 34.08 26.52
C HIS A 885 -23.01 33.19 27.66
N GLU A 886 -22.67 33.80 28.79
CA GLU A 886 -22.10 33.12 29.96
C GLU A 886 -23.04 32.06 30.55
N ASP A 887 -24.35 32.30 30.56
CA ASP A 887 -25.37 31.40 31.11
C ASP A 887 -25.54 30.11 30.30
N ARG A 888 -25.20 30.14 29.01
CA ARG A 888 -25.32 29.02 28.07
C ARG A 888 -23.98 28.48 27.60
N HIS A 889 -22.88 29.10 28.02
CA HIS A 889 -21.53 28.86 27.51
C HIS A 889 -21.45 28.78 25.97
N LEU A 890 -22.01 29.80 25.31
CA LEU A 890 -22.23 29.83 23.87
C LEU A 890 -21.72 31.14 23.26
N MET A 891 -20.96 31.05 22.17
CA MET A 891 -20.59 32.21 21.33
C MET A 891 -21.49 32.26 20.10
N GLU A 892 -22.29 33.32 19.97
CA GLU A 892 -23.08 33.59 18.76
C GLU A 892 -22.35 34.60 17.87
N VAL A 893 -22.19 34.27 16.58
CA VAL A 893 -21.47 35.09 15.60
C VAL A 893 -22.35 35.34 14.38
N SER A 894 -22.46 36.59 13.97
CA SER A 894 -23.09 37.05 12.74
C SER A 894 -22.08 37.83 11.91
N TYR A 895 -21.82 37.38 10.68
CA TYR A 895 -20.93 38.02 9.74
C TYR A 895 -21.65 38.35 8.44
N ARG A 896 -21.85 39.65 8.18
CA ARG A 896 -22.42 40.17 6.94
C ARG A 896 -21.31 40.67 6.04
N THR A 897 -21.26 40.09 4.84
CA THR A 897 -20.31 40.47 3.80
C THR A 897 -21.02 40.47 2.45
N GLY A 898 -21.01 41.63 1.78
CA GLY A 898 -21.95 41.92 0.69
C GLY A 898 -23.41 41.66 1.08
N ASN A 899 -24.12 40.90 0.25
CA ASN A 899 -25.52 40.52 0.48
C ASN A 899 -25.70 39.29 1.38
N ASP A 900 -24.61 38.59 1.69
CA ASP A 900 -24.67 37.34 2.43
C ASP A 900 -24.50 37.59 3.94
N LEU A 901 -25.37 36.94 4.73
CA LEU A 901 -25.30 36.87 6.18
C LEU A 901 -24.98 35.44 6.61
N MET A 902 -23.84 35.25 7.26
CA MET A 902 -23.46 34.00 7.93
C MET A 902 -23.76 34.11 9.42
N GLU A 903 -24.52 33.16 9.95
CA GLU A 903 -24.86 33.10 11.37
C GLU A 903 -24.46 31.73 11.90
N VAL A 904 -23.83 31.67 13.07
CA VAL A 904 -23.40 30.42 13.71
C VAL A 904 -23.31 30.60 15.22
N ALA A 905 -23.58 29.52 15.95
CA ALA A 905 -23.25 29.44 17.37
C ALA A 905 -22.26 28.32 17.65
N PHE A 906 -21.33 28.57 18.57
CA PHE A 906 -20.34 27.61 19.05
C PHE A 906 -20.47 27.41 20.55
N GLY A 907 -20.65 26.16 20.97
CA GLY A 907 -20.72 25.79 22.38
C GLY A 907 -19.38 25.30 22.90
N THR A 908 -19.10 25.51 24.18
CA THR A 908 -17.95 24.91 24.87
C THR A 908 -18.34 23.65 25.66
N ASP A 909 -19.63 23.47 25.97
CA ASP A 909 -20.16 22.37 26.78
C ASP A 909 -20.46 21.11 25.97
N PHE A 910 -19.40 20.41 25.57
CA PHE A 910 -19.47 19.10 24.94
C PHE A 910 -18.35 18.18 25.43
N THR A 911 -18.58 16.88 25.38
CA THR A 911 -17.65 15.86 25.88
C THR A 911 -16.81 15.24 24.77
N GLN A 912 -15.56 14.91 25.07
CA GLN A 912 -14.66 14.13 24.21
C GLN A 912 -14.46 12.70 24.77
N PRO A 913 -14.18 11.69 23.93
CA PRO A 913 -13.92 10.33 24.39
C PRO A 913 -12.59 10.23 25.15
N GLY A 914 -12.38 9.13 25.86
CA GLY A 914 -11.09 8.79 26.46
C GLY A 914 -10.03 8.44 25.40
N GLU A 915 -10.43 7.72 24.35
CA GLU A 915 -9.58 7.29 23.25
C GLU A 915 -9.60 8.29 22.08
N ARG A 916 -8.43 8.59 21.49
CA ARG A 916 -8.26 9.59 20.40
C ARG A 916 -8.79 9.15 19.02
N HIS A 917 -9.67 8.14 18.96
CA HIS A 917 -10.24 7.68 17.69
C HIS A 917 -11.24 8.66 17.09
N PHE A 918 -11.97 9.39 17.93
CA PHE A 918 -12.91 10.43 17.51
C PHE A 918 -12.60 11.74 18.24
N VAL A 919 -12.83 12.85 17.56
CA VAL A 919 -12.59 14.18 18.10
C VAL A 919 -13.60 14.59 19.19
N LEU A 920 -14.81 14.03 19.15
CA LEU A 920 -15.89 14.22 20.11
C LEU A 920 -16.75 12.95 20.24
N ASN A 921 -17.49 12.82 21.34
CA ASN A 921 -18.43 11.71 21.51
C ASN A 921 -19.59 11.83 20.50
N PRO A 922 -20.01 10.75 19.82
CA PRO A 922 -21.14 10.79 18.88
C PRO A 922 -22.39 11.44 19.51
N GLY A 923 -23.07 12.30 18.74
CA GLY A 923 -24.23 13.07 19.21
C GLY A 923 -23.86 14.40 19.89
N GLN A 924 -22.58 14.68 20.15
CA GLN A 924 -22.17 15.97 20.71
C GLN A 924 -21.93 17.06 19.65
N GLN A 925 -21.95 16.73 18.35
CA GLN A 925 -21.69 17.70 17.27
C GLN A 925 -22.71 18.86 17.27
N GLU A 926 -23.97 18.59 17.62
CA GLU A 926 -25.03 19.60 17.71
C GLU A 926 -24.93 20.45 18.99
N LYS A 927 -24.10 20.06 19.96
CA LYS A 927 -23.75 20.95 21.09
C LYS A 927 -22.55 21.82 20.77
N ALA A 928 -21.58 21.27 20.05
CA ALA A 928 -20.41 22.01 19.60
C ALA A 928 -20.79 23.12 18.60
N ILE A 929 -21.70 22.83 17.66
CA ILE A 929 -22.24 23.81 16.70
C ILE A 929 -23.77 23.70 16.66
N PRO A 930 -24.51 24.37 17.58
CA PRO A 930 -25.96 24.22 17.69
C PRO A 930 -26.77 24.72 16.51
N TYR A 931 -26.31 25.77 15.84
CA TYR A 931 -26.90 26.20 14.60
C TYR A 931 -25.86 26.87 13.71
N ARG A 932 -26.16 26.86 12.41
CA ARG A 932 -25.44 27.60 11.37
C ARG A 932 -26.39 27.88 10.22
N ARG A 933 -26.31 29.09 9.67
CA ARG A 933 -27.20 29.56 8.62
C ARG A 933 -26.44 30.41 7.61
N LEU A 934 -26.85 30.32 6.35
CA LEU A 934 -26.51 31.28 5.30
C LEU A 934 -27.81 31.91 4.83
N ASN A 935 -27.98 33.22 5.03
CA ASN A 935 -29.19 33.94 4.66
C ASN A 935 -30.47 33.29 5.23
N GLY A 936 -30.40 32.84 6.49
CA GLY A 936 -31.50 32.15 7.18
C GLY A 936 -31.73 30.69 6.80
N GLN A 937 -30.96 30.12 5.87
CA GLN A 937 -31.11 28.74 5.39
C GLN A 937 -29.99 27.81 5.88
N TRP A 938 -30.25 26.50 5.89
CA TRP A 938 -29.21 25.49 6.13
C TRP A 938 -28.10 25.61 5.08
N PRO A 939 -26.82 25.73 5.47
CA PRO A 939 -25.75 26.07 4.52
C PRO A 939 -25.14 24.87 3.79
N TYR A 940 -25.53 23.63 4.13
CA TYR A 940 -24.94 22.41 3.57
C TYR A 940 -25.95 21.59 2.76
N LEU A 941 -25.62 20.33 2.48
CA LEU A 941 -26.40 19.48 1.58
C LEU A 941 -27.75 19.08 2.20
N PRO A 942 -28.81 18.93 1.38
CA PRO A 942 -30.09 18.40 1.83
C PRO A 942 -29.96 16.91 2.21
N PRO A 943 -30.92 16.36 2.99
CA PRO A 943 -30.95 14.95 3.34
C PRO A 943 -30.85 14.03 2.13
N GLY A 944 -30.03 12.97 2.25
CA GLY A 944 -29.80 11.98 1.19
C GLY A 944 -28.73 12.38 0.16
N LEU A 945 -28.35 13.66 0.06
CA LEU A 945 -27.20 14.09 -0.74
C LEU A 945 -25.96 14.15 0.16
N GLU A 946 -24.93 13.42 -0.24
CA GLU A 946 -23.74 13.19 0.60
C GLU A 946 -22.54 13.98 0.10
N ARG A 947 -22.47 14.24 -1.20
CA ARG A 947 -21.41 15.03 -1.83
C ARG A 947 -21.96 15.83 -2.99
N ASP A 948 -21.55 17.10 -3.06
CA ASP A 948 -21.76 17.99 -4.19
C ASP A 948 -20.49 18.81 -4.44
N THR A 949 -19.99 18.77 -5.67
CA THR A 949 -18.89 19.62 -6.15
C THR A 949 -19.32 20.40 -7.37
N THR A 950 -18.52 21.29 -7.95
CA THR A 950 -18.91 21.97 -9.21
C THR A 950 -19.25 21.00 -10.37
N TRP A 951 -18.84 19.73 -10.31
CA TRP A 951 -19.01 18.77 -11.42
C TRP A 951 -19.46 17.36 -11.01
N ALA A 952 -19.66 17.09 -9.72
CA ALA A 952 -20.06 15.75 -9.25
C ALA A 952 -21.17 15.82 -8.21
N GLN A 953 -21.98 14.77 -8.16
CA GLN A 953 -22.96 14.49 -7.10
C GLN A 953 -22.94 13.03 -6.69
N GLN A 954 -23.09 12.78 -5.39
CA GLN A 954 -23.27 11.45 -4.81
C GLN A 954 -24.40 11.50 -3.78
N GLY A 955 -25.27 10.48 -3.79
CA GLY A 955 -26.29 10.35 -2.77
C GLY A 955 -27.18 9.14 -2.91
N THR A 956 -28.24 9.15 -2.10
CA THR A 956 -29.26 8.09 -2.01
C THR A 956 -30.67 8.63 -2.28
N THR A 957 -30.79 9.80 -2.90
CA THR A 957 -32.06 10.49 -3.17
C THR A 957 -32.92 9.81 -4.24
N GLY A 958 -32.34 8.92 -5.05
CA GLY A 958 -32.97 8.37 -6.26
C GLY A 958 -32.92 9.31 -7.47
N ARG A 959 -32.42 10.54 -7.30
CA ARG A 959 -32.26 11.52 -8.38
C ARG A 959 -31.11 12.47 -8.11
N LEU A 960 -30.11 12.47 -8.99
CA LEU A 960 -28.98 13.39 -8.98
C LEU A 960 -29.04 14.28 -10.23
N GLU A 961 -28.77 15.58 -10.06
CA GLU A 961 -28.82 16.57 -11.13
C GLU A 961 -27.56 17.44 -11.12
N LYS A 962 -26.83 17.43 -12.22
CA LYS A 962 -25.60 18.21 -12.33
C LYS A 962 -25.35 18.71 -13.74
N ASN A 963 -25.11 20.02 -13.88
CA ASN A 963 -24.73 20.69 -15.13
C ASN A 963 -25.60 20.33 -16.35
N GLY A 964 -26.91 20.14 -16.14
CA GLY A 964 -27.87 19.77 -17.19
C GLY A 964 -27.99 18.27 -17.45
N ALA A 965 -27.30 17.44 -16.67
CA ALA A 965 -27.46 15.99 -16.67
C ALA A 965 -28.32 15.54 -15.47
N THR A 966 -29.08 14.47 -15.66
CA THR A 966 -29.86 13.85 -14.59
C THR A 966 -29.65 12.35 -14.56
N LEU A 967 -29.30 11.82 -13.40
CA LEU A 967 -29.28 10.39 -13.12
C LEU A 967 -30.48 10.06 -12.21
N THR A 968 -31.40 9.24 -12.71
CA THR A 968 -32.56 8.73 -11.95
C THR A 968 -32.35 7.26 -11.64
N THR A 969 -32.55 6.93 -10.36
CA THR A 969 -32.33 5.61 -9.74
C THR A 969 -33.38 5.37 -8.64
N GLU A 970 -33.25 4.29 -7.86
CA GLU A 970 -34.15 4.02 -6.74
C GLU A 970 -33.77 4.82 -5.49
N PRO A 971 -34.73 5.51 -4.83
CA PRO A 971 -34.50 6.13 -3.53
C PRO A 971 -33.97 5.14 -2.49
N GLY A 972 -33.01 5.58 -1.67
CA GLY A 972 -32.32 4.75 -0.68
C GLY A 972 -31.16 3.91 -1.24
N LYS A 973 -30.97 3.85 -2.57
CA LYS A 973 -29.82 3.20 -3.20
C LYS A 973 -28.74 4.22 -3.56
N LYS A 974 -27.48 3.82 -3.46
CA LYS A 974 -26.35 4.70 -3.79
C LYS A 974 -26.32 4.97 -5.29
N SER A 975 -26.13 6.22 -5.65
CA SER A 975 -25.90 6.68 -7.02
C SER A 975 -24.79 7.72 -7.05
N TYR A 976 -24.13 7.85 -8.20
CA TYR A 976 -23.04 8.80 -8.41
C TYR A 976 -23.10 9.34 -9.84
N LEU A 977 -22.88 10.65 -9.99
CA LEU A 977 -22.96 11.36 -11.26
C LEU A 977 -21.79 12.32 -11.38
N LEU A 978 -21.06 12.23 -12.50
CA LEU A 978 -20.09 13.21 -12.96
C LEU A 978 -20.66 13.95 -14.16
N SER A 979 -20.49 15.26 -14.21
CA SER A 979 -20.89 16.10 -15.33
C SER A 979 -19.98 17.31 -15.48
N ASP A 980 -19.20 17.34 -16.55
CA ASP A 980 -18.31 18.45 -16.87
C ASP A 980 -19.12 19.70 -17.31
N PRO A 981 -19.06 20.81 -16.56
CA PRO A 981 -19.75 22.05 -16.93
C PRO A 981 -19.27 22.64 -18.26
N ILE A 982 -18.03 22.35 -18.70
CA ILE A 982 -17.44 22.93 -19.90
C ILE A 982 -17.85 22.13 -21.15
N THR A 983 -17.43 20.86 -21.23
CA THR A 983 -17.65 20.07 -22.45
C THR A 983 -19.02 19.38 -22.50
N GLY A 984 -19.70 19.23 -21.36
CA GLY A 984 -20.93 18.47 -21.24
C GLY A 984 -20.73 16.94 -21.19
N ALA A 985 -19.49 16.44 -21.11
CA ALA A 985 -19.29 15.02 -20.84
C ALA A 985 -19.89 14.62 -19.50
N ILE A 986 -20.45 13.42 -19.44
CA ILE A 986 -21.09 12.88 -18.24
C ILE A 986 -20.67 11.44 -17.98
N VAL A 987 -20.69 11.05 -16.71
CA VAL A 987 -20.62 9.65 -16.30
C VAL A 987 -21.66 9.36 -15.21
N GLY A 988 -22.57 8.44 -15.49
CA GLY A 988 -23.55 7.95 -14.51
C GLY A 988 -23.17 6.57 -13.99
N TYR A 989 -23.39 6.34 -12.69
CA TYR A 989 -22.98 5.10 -12.04
C TYR A 989 -24.14 4.45 -11.26
N ASN A 990 -24.23 3.12 -11.36
CA ASN A 990 -24.61 2.29 -10.21
C ASN A 990 -23.29 1.84 -9.55
N PRO A 991 -22.83 2.53 -8.48
CA PRO A 991 -21.50 2.30 -7.92
C PRO A 991 -21.41 1.04 -7.06
N LEU A 992 -22.53 0.42 -6.69
CA LEU A 992 -22.60 -0.78 -5.87
C LEU A 992 -23.23 -1.93 -6.68
N PRO A 993 -22.95 -3.20 -6.38
CA PRO A 993 -23.53 -4.32 -7.12
C PRO A 993 -25.02 -4.57 -6.79
N ASP A 994 -25.64 -3.69 -6.00
CA ASP A 994 -27.04 -3.79 -5.60
C ASP A 994 -27.94 -3.51 -6.83
N PRO A 995 -28.90 -4.40 -7.16
CA PRO A 995 -29.78 -4.20 -8.31
C PRO A 995 -30.64 -2.95 -8.16
N GLN A 996 -30.63 -2.06 -9.16
CA GLN A 996 -31.48 -0.87 -9.18
C GLN A 996 -31.88 -0.44 -10.59
N ASP A 997 -32.98 0.30 -10.70
CA ASP A 997 -33.37 1.00 -11.92
C ASP A 997 -32.32 2.06 -12.32
N PHE A 998 -32.17 2.30 -13.63
CA PHE A 998 -31.18 3.25 -14.15
C PHE A 998 -31.70 4.01 -15.37
N ALA A 999 -31.69 5.34 -15.28
CA ALA A 999 -31.90 6.25 -16.40
C ALA A 999 -30.96 7.46 -16.31
N LEU A 1000 -30.29 7.78 -17.41
CA LEU A 1000 -29.37 8.91 -17.53
C LEU A 1000 -29.84 9.83 -18.66
N THR A 1001 -30.05 11.11 -18.37
CA THR A 1001 -30.42 12.13 -19.35
C THR A 1001 -29.37 13.22 -19.44
N HIS A 1002 -29.26 13.85 -20.61
CA HIS A 1002 -28.33 14.94 -20.87
C HIS A 1002 -29.05 16.13 -21.56
N ARG A 1003 -28.47 17.32 -21.44
CA ARG A 1003 -29.03 18.59 -21.95
C ARG A 1003 -29.19 18.66 -23.47
N ASP A 1004 -28.53 17.80 -24.24
CA ASP A 1004 -28.71 17.70 -25.70
C ASP A 1004 -29.94 16.85 -26.11
N GLY A 1005 -30.71 16.37 -25.13
CA GLY A 1005 -31.89 15.54 -25.34
C GLY A 1005 -31.65 14.05 -25.22
N LEU A 1006 -30.38 13.58 -25.11
CA LEU A 1006 -30.09 12.17 -24.90
C LEU A 1006 -30.80 11.65 -23.65
N THR A 1007 -31.46 10.51 -23.78
CA THR A 1007 -31.96 9.70 -22.66
C THR A 1007 -31.55 8.25 -22.86
N LEU A 1008 -30.72 7.73 -21.97
CA LEU A 1008 -30.33 6.32 -21.89
C LEU A 1008 -31.08 5.66 -20.73
N ARG A 1009 -31.79 4.56 -20.99
CA ARG A 1009 -32.58 3.83 -20.00
C ARG A 1009 -32.39 2.32 -20.14
N ALA A 1010 -32.12 1.65 -19.01
CA ALA A 1010 -32.14 0.19 -18.95
C ALA A 1010 -33.58 -0.34 -18.95
N ASP A 1011 -33.84 -1.45 -19.65
CA ASP A 1011 -35.16 -2.12 -19.69
C ASP A 1011 -35.48 -2.96 -18.45
N GLY A 1012 -34.53 -3.07 -17.52
CA GLY A 1012 -34.65 -3.72 -16.23
C GLY A 1012 -33.61 -3.19 -15.25
N LYS A 1013 -33.44 -3.88 -14.12
CA LYS A 1013 -32.43 -3.50 -13.11
C LYS A 1013 -31.01 -3.70 -13.63
N VAL A 1014 -30.09 -2.87 -13.17
CA VAL A 1014 -28.66 -2.99 -13.46
C VAL A 1014 -27.90 -3.41 -12.21
N GLY A 1015 -26.84 -4.19 -12.41
CA GLY A 1015 -25.82 -4.46 -11.39
C GLY A 1015 -24.80 -3.33 -11.36
N LEU A 1016 -23.53 -3.65 -11.13
CA LEU A 1016 -22.47 -2.66 -11.14
C LEU A 1016 -22.35 -2.01 -12.53
N LEU A 1017 -22.49 -0.69 -12.62
CA LEU A 1017 -22.62 0.02 -13.90
C LEU A 1017 -21.85 1.34 -13.90
N ARG A 1018 -21.15 1.58 -15.01
CA ARG A 1018 -20.57 2.87 -15.39
C ARG A 1018 -21.00 3.19 -16.82
N VAL A 1019 -21.61 4.36 -17.04
CA VAL A 1019 -22.01 4.85 -18.36
C VAL A 1019 -21.39 6.21 -18.60
N GLU A 1020 -20.44 6.32 -19.52
CA GLU A 1020 -19.86 7.58 -19.98
C GLU A 1020 -20.50 8.00 -21.31
N TYR A 1021 -20.84 9.28 -21.43
CA TYR A 1021 -21.33 9.88 -22.67
C TYR A 1021 -20.51 11.11 -23.06
N ARG A 1022 -20.04 11.12 -24.31
CA ARG A 1022 -19.28 12.22 -24.93
C ARG A 1022 -20.12 12.89 -26.01
N PRO A 1023 -20.74 14.05 -25.72
CA PRO A 1023 -21.71 14.65 -26.64
C PRO A 1023 -21.10 15.13 -27.96
N TRP A 1024 -19.85 15.61 -27.97
CA TRP A 1024 -19.20 16.11 -29.20
C TRP A 1024 -18.91 15.01 -30.24
N THR A 1025 -18.94 13.73 -29.85
CA THR A 1025 -18.68 12.58 -30.72
C THR A 1025 -19.84 11.60 -30.81
N HIS A 1026 -20.94 11.85 -30.09
CA HIS A 1026 -22.05 10.91 -29.84
C HIS A 1026 -21.55 9.50 -29.47
N GLU A 1027 -20.55 9.42 -28.59
CA GLU A 1027 -19.99 8.15 -28.12
C GLU A 1027 -20.51 7.81 -26.73
N ILE A 1028 -20.93 6.56 -26.54
CA ILE A 1028 -21.40 6.01 -25.27
C ILE A 1028 -20.51 4.82 -24.90
N GLU A 1029 -19.89 4.87 -23.73
CA GLU A 1029 -19.14 3.77 -23.15
C GLU A 1029 -19.91 3.19 -21.97
N ILE A 1030 -20.31 1.94 -22.08
CA ILE A 1030 -21.05 1.20 -21.06
C ILE A 1030 -20.12 0.12 -20.51
N THR A 1031 -19.88 0.14 -19.20
CA THR A 1031 -19.21 -0.96 -18.51
C THR A 1031 -20.16 -1.50 -17.45
N HIS A 1032 -20.63 -2.73 -17.66
CA HIS A 1032 -21.64 -3.39 -16.83
C HIS A 1032 -21.15 -4.78 -16.44
N ALA A 1033 -21.20 -5.09 -15.16
CA ALA A 1033 -20.84 -6.39 -14.63
C ALA A 1033 -21.82 -6.85 -13.55
N LEU A 1034 -22.09 -8.15 -13.55
CA LEU A 1034 -22.89 -8.82 -12.53
C LEU A 1034 -21.97 -9.62 -11.60
N LYS A 1035 -22.42 -9.80 -10.35
CA LYS A 1035 -21.76 -10.73 -9.43
C LYS A 1035 -21.99 -12.18 -9.88
N PRO A 1036 -21.11 -13.13 -9.50
CA PRO A 1036 -21.27 -14.53 -9.87
C PRO A 1036 -22.60 -15.17 -9.43
N ASP A 1037 -23.21 -14.69 -8.34
CA ASP A 1037 -24.48 -15.15 -7.78
C ASP A 1037 -25.72 -14.46 -8.39
N GLN A 1038 -25.52 -13.49 -9.30
CA GLN A 1038 -26.59 -12.75 -9.95
C GLN A 1038 -26.95 -13.38 -11.30
N SER A 1039 -28.17 -13.90 -11.43
CA SER A 1039 -28.68 -14.44 -12.70
C SER A 1039 -28.96 -13.33 -13.71
N ALA A 1040 -28.37 -13.43 -14.90
CA ALA A 1040 -28.56 -12.48 -15.99
C ALA A 1040 -30.03 -12.28 -16.40
N ASP A 1041 -30.93 -13.22 -16.10
CA ASP A 1041 -32.36 -13.12 -16.42
C ASP A 1041 -33.14 -12.14 -15.52
N ALA A 1042 -32.58 -11.80 -14.36
CA ALA A 1042 -33.16 -10.83 -13.44
C ALA A 1042 -32.71 -9.38 -13.72
N PHE A 1043 -31.86 -9.15 -14.73
CA PHE A 1043 -31.25 -7.86 -15.04
C PHE A 1043 -31.58 -7.39 -16.46
N ALA A 1044 -31.30 -6.11 -16.70
CA ALA A 1044 -31.48 -5.46 -17.99
C ALA A 1044 -30.89 -6.29 -19.12
N LYS A 1045 -31.70 -6.49 -20.17
CA LYS A 1045 -31.30 -7.16 -21.41
C LYS A 1045 -30.87 -6.15 -22.46
N THR A 1046 -31.42 -4.94 -22.39
CA THR A 1046 -31.11 -3.86 -23.33
C THR A 1046 -31.01 -2.50 -22.65
N PHE A 1047 -30.17 -1.64 -23.24
CA PHE A 1047 -30.18 -0.21 -23.00
C PHE A 1047 -30.83 0.48 -24.21
N SER A 1048 -31.85 1.29 -23.94
CA SER A 1048 -32.52 2.12 -24.93
C SER A 1048 -31.96 3.54 -24.88
N VAL A 1049 -31.59 4.08 -26.04
CA VAL A 1049 -31.11 5.47 -26.21
C VAL A 1049 -32.08 6.22 -27.10
N THR A 1050 -32.59 7.35 -26.63
CA THR A 1050 -33.50 8.24 -27.36
C THR A 1050 -32.97 9.67 -27.37
N GLY A 1051 -33.54 10.53 -28.22
CA GLY A 1051 -33.20 11.96 -28.30
C GLY A 1051 -32.04 12.31 -29.23
N LEU A 1052 -31.27 11.33 -29.71
CA LEU A 1052 -30.22 11.55 -30.71
C LEU A 1052 -30.77 11.49 -32.14
N GLY A 1053 -30.32 12.42 -32.98
CA GLY A 1053 -30.68 12.47 -34.41
C GLY A 1053 -29.99 11.40 -35.28
N SER A 1054 -28.93 10.76 -34.77
CA SER A 1054 -28.19 9.69 -35.44
C SER A 1054 -27.78 8.60 -34.44
N ALA A 1055 -27.42 7.42 -34.95
CA ALA A 1055 -27.00 6.31 -34.11
C ALA A 1055 -25.71 6.66 -33.35
N PRO A 1056 -25.66 6.47 -32.01
CA PRO A 1056 -24.43 6.68 -31.26
C PRO A 1056 -23.40 5.59 -31.56
N ARG A 1057 -22.13 5.92 -31.37
CA ARG A 1057 -21.04 4.93 -31.34
C ARG A 1057 -20.94 4.34 -29.94
N VAL A 1058 -21.12 3.02 -29.82
CA VAL A 1058 -21.25 2.38 -28.51
C VAL A 1058 -20.11 1.38 -28.29
N THR A 1059 -19.51 1.45 -27.11
CA THR A 1059 -18.58 0.44 -26.60
C THR A 1059 -19.19 -0.17 -25.34
N LEU A 1060 -19.38 -1.49 -25.32
CA LEU A 1060 -19.83 -2.24 -24.15
C LEU A 1060 -18.69 -3.13 -23.64
N ASN A 1061 -18.30 -2.96 -22.38
CA ASN A 1061 -17.25 -3.74 -21.73
C ASN A 1061 -15.94 -3.79 -22.57
N GLY A 1062 -15.59 -2.65 -23.17
CA GLY A 1062 -14.40 -2.49 -24.01
C GLY A 1062 -14.53 -3.02 -25.45
N ARG A 1063 -15.71 -3.49 -25.87
CA ARG A 1063 -15.97 -4.00 -27.24
C ARG A 1063 -16.95 -3.08 -27.98
N PRO A 1064 -16.66 -2.70 -29.24
CA PRO A 1064 -17.64 -2.00 -30.07
C PRO A 1064 -18.91 -2.84 -30.26
N VAL A 1065 -20.08 -2.23 -30.11
CA VAL A 1065 -21.38 -2.88 -30.32
C VAL A 1065 -22.29 -2.00 -31.19
N GLU A 1066 -23.17 -2.64 -31.97
CA GLU A 1066 -24.10 -1.95 -32.86
C GLU A 1066 -25.31 -1.41 -32.07
N ALA A 1067 -25.62 -0.13 -32.23
CA ALA A 1067 -26.84 0.48 -31.73
C ALA A 1067 -27.96 0.32 -32.76
N ARG A 1068 -28.83 -0.69 -32.57
CA ARG A 1068 -29.87 -1.03 -33.54
C ARG A 1068 -31.06 -0.09 -33.44
N ARG A 1069 -31.46 0.52 -34.55
CA ARG A 1069 -32.62 1.41 -34.57
C ARG A 1069 -33.92 0.61 -34.36
N ALA A 1070 -34.72 1.02 -33.37
CA ALA A 1070 -36.04 0.49 -33.08
C ALA A 1070 -37.02 1.65 -32.87
N GLY A 1071 -37.76 2.01 -33.92
CA GLY A 1071 -38.61 3.21 -33.93
C GLY A 1071 -37.78 4.49 -33.77
N ASN A 1072 -38.09 5.26 -32.72
CA ASN A 1072 -37.39 6.51 -32.36
C ASN A 1072 -36.25 6.28 -31.34
N ALA A 1073 -35.92 5.03 -31.02
CA ALA A 1073 -34.86 4.66 -30.09
C ALA A 1073 -33.75 3.87 -30.80
N PHE A 1074 -32.58 3.84 -30.19
CA PHE A 1074 -31.50 2.90 -30.48
C PHE A 1074 -31.40 1.89 -29.33
N GLN A 1075 -31.35 0.61 -29.66
CA GLN A 1075 -31.27 -0.50 -28.71
C GLN A 1075 -29.85 -1.07 -28.71
N ILE A 1076 -29.32 -1.28 -27.51
CA ILE A 1076 -27.99 -1.83 -27.26
C ILE A 1076 -28.19 -3.07 -26.38
N ALA A 1077 -27.69 -4.23 -26.80
CA ALA A 1077 -27.71 -5.43 -25.94
C ALA A 1077 -26.82 -5.21 -24.71
N ALA A 1078 -27.29 -5.57 -23.52
CA ALA A 1078 -26.60 -5.27 -22.26
C ALA A 1078 -25.55 -6.32 -21.84
N LEU A 1079 -25.60 -7.54 -22.41
CA LEU A 1079 -24.73 -8.68 -22.07
C LEU A 1079 -24.23 -9.41 -23.32
#